data_AF-A0A8H6W0X1-F1
#
_entry.id   AF-A0A8H6W0X1-F1
#
_cell.length_a   1.000
_cell.length_b   1.000
_cell.length_c   1.000
_cell.angle_alpha   90.00
_cell.angle_beta   90.00
_cell.angle_gamma   90.00
#
_symmetry.space_group_name_H-M   'P 1'
#
loop_
_entity.id
_entity.type
_entity.pdbx_description
1 polymer ?
#
loop_
_entity_poly.entity_id
_entity_poly.type
_entity_poly.pdbx_seq_one_letter_code
_entity_poly.pdbx_strand_id
1 'polypeptide(L)'
;MATTSDEWAIQNDPMRIYRLKRDATHASVASKYSILGFISSGTYGRVYKAQSLGDDARIHAIKKFKPDKEGDVVTYTGISQSAIREIALNREIDHENIVALKEVILEDKSIYMVFEFAEHDFLQVIQHHATALRTPITLPVLKSLIYQLLNGLVYLHSCHILHRDLKPANILITASGIVKIGDLGLARLIYQPLQPLFAGDKVVVTIWYRAPELLLGAKHYHKAIDCWAVGCVMAELASLRPIFKGEEAKLDSKKNLLGPRTACLAPFYLRTLNFTVLAEQEWPGVKDMPEYQSMKRLDHFTNRLFDWCQTRVRSQNGFDLLRQLFAYDPDTRLTAKEALQHKWFHEDPYPTWNAFAAAPQQIPPHRRITQDEAPSMVPMPAAPFNAHSQSKPGSSATLFARCDGARARMSQIVILCILLPSLQQRRVCLMVYLPPPQHASASRPSYGHAYANILRAHRQSPLTSAASVIMLVAPDVDALCAARMLAELFKHDDVMYRIIPVSGVTELEHVRDELSVATELRTLILLNMGAILDLPSEEWFGEFSTNMSVHVIDSARPQNLSSLFGAGEAGERIIVWDDGAAADLEEERKAWEALTYEPHPDSDDSDSDEDDEEVEEDEEDYEQTSGKRRSLGDGERAGGKRRRVDRPRRMTREDHEIYSERLEKYYMGGTWHGQSAAGTIYLLATVLERVDNELLWLAILGLTYQYTTARISRQQYNDLHSVYYDEVYRLNPQPLEEDVLTPDDLTVRATDELRFTLFRHWTLYDAMLHSSYVASKLGIWKERGRKKLTGLLAKMGFSLQQTQEQYALMDKDLKQTLVVKLDEIAPEYGLVELKYPSFRRCFGYRSQPMSAADAVEGISALLDVAGGIRLEVEVEGARRGGEWFGGGKLWEAPTNGRDNRRRREERENIPPGGPQTNGGDAAKSKRVGEGEEMDGEEETDSKELQWWVKNFWTSFDALTNIDSLRRALNLSMTVHRAIIDQGTSIIDKQDIRTMRNHRVVVLSQGPHLALFSHPGILSRLAMWLVDALRDRVPGTTLSSRTKKGSLPFVVACLNETAQTYMVVGVMASLDFHQVRKNEFGLAFLDAKERCNARTRHGSFDTSVLEINQDDLKTFLETLCESRDA
;
A
#
# COMPACT_ATOMS: atom_id res chain seq x y z
N MET A 1 6.95 -24.10 -33.77
CA MET A 1 6.99 -22.62 -33.77
C MET A 1 6.25 -22.16 -32.52
N ALA A 2 6.97 -21.97 -31.41
CA ALA A 2 6.38 -21.69 -30.10
C ALA A 2 7.46 -21.11 -29.17
N THR A 3 7.90 -19.88 -29.47
CA THR A 3 9.01 -19.19 -28.76
C THR A 3 8.86 -17.65 -28.81
N THR A 4 7.67 -17.12 -29.11
CA THR A 4 7.50 -15.68 -29.42
C THR A 4 6.44 -14.95 -28.57
N SER A 5 5.65 -15.67 -27.77
CA SER A 5 4.76 -15.08 -26.75
C SER A 5 5.54 -14.64 -25.52
N ASP A 6 6.43 -15.51 -25.06
CA ASP A 6 7.05 -15.41 -23.75
C ASP A 6 8.04 -14.23 -23.71
N GLU A 7 8.76 -13.97 -24.80
CA GLU A 7 9.66 -12.82 -24.91
C GLU A 7 8.92 -11.47 -24.83
N TRP A 8 7.67 -11.38 -25.31
CA TRP A 8 6.86 -10.16 -25.23
C TRP A 8 6.41 -9.88 -23.80
N ALA A 9 5.95 -10.91 -23.08
CA ALA A 9 5.64 -10.80 -21.65
C ALA A 9 6.90 -10.46 -20.81
N ILE A 10 8.04 -11.08 -21.13
CA ILE A 10 9.33 -10.86 -20.44
C ILE A 10 9.93 -9.47 -20.74
N GLN A 11 9.58 -8.83 -21.86
CA GLN A 11 9.95 -7.45 -22.15
C GLN A 11 9.06 -6.42 -21.46
N ASN A 12 7.78 -6.71 -21.25
CA ASN A 12 6.78 -5.76 -20.75
C ASN A 12 6.51 -5.82 -19.23
N ASP A 13 7.42 -6.38 -18.42
CA ASP A 13 7.34 -6.22 -16.95
C ASP A 13 7.69 -4.76 -16.57
N PRO A 14 6.70 -3.95 -16.11
CA PRO A 14 6.93 -2.55 -15.76
C PRO A 14 7.79 -2.42 -14.51
N MET A 15 7.72 -3.39 -13.58
CA MET A 15 8.57 -3.42 -12.40
C MET A 15 10.00 -3.83 -12.75
N ARG A 16 10.26 -4.63 -13.78
CA ARG A 16 11.63 -4.87 -14.29
C ARG A 16 12.19 -3.65 -15.01
N ILE A 17 11.41 -2.96 -15.83
CA ILE A 17 11.86 -1.71 -16.46
C ILE A 17 12.06 -0.61 -15.40
N TYR A 18 11.19 -0.53 -14.38
CA TYR A 18 11.38 0.35 -13.22
C TYR A 18 12.62 -0.03 -12.42
N ARG A 19 12.82 -1.31 -12.07
CA ARG A 19 14.04 -1.83 -11.41
C ARG A 19 15.28 -1.43 -12.21
N LEU A 20 15.31 -1.65 -13.52
CA LEU A 20 16.43 -1.26 -14.39
C LEU A 20 16.64 0.26 -14.48
N LYS A 21 15.58 1.08 -14.58
CA LYS A 21 15.68 2.55 -14.60
C LYS A 21 16.14 3.11 -13.25
N ARG A 22 15.64 2.57 -12.13
CA ARG A 22 16.06 2.90 -10.77
C ARG A 22 17.53 2.56 -10.58
N ASP A 23 17.91 1.32 -10.89
CA ASP A 23 19.28 0.83 -10.70
C ASP A 23 20.27 1.53 -11.66
N ALA A 24 19.81 2.05 -12.80
CA ALA A 24 20.61 2.89 -13.71
C ALA A 24 20.61 4.40 -13.37
N THR A 25 19.70 4.89 -12.53
CA THR A 25 19.69 6.28 -12.03
C THR A 25 20.37 6.40 -10.66
N HIS A 26 20.54 5.29 -9.94
CA HIS A 26 21.31 5.21 -8.71
C HIS A 26 22.82 5.24 -9.01
N ALA A 27 23.44 6.40 -8.81
CA ALA A 27 24.90 6.55 -8.88
C ALA A 27 25.60 5.68 -7.82
N SER A 28 26.41 4.72 -8.28
CA SER A 28 27.23 3.84 -7.44
C SER A 28 28.19 4.60 -6.52
N VAL A 29 28.58 3.97 -5.40
CA VAL A 29 29.62 4.48 -4.51
C VAL A 29 30.90 4.76 -5.31
N ALA A 30 31.29 3.85 -6.21
CA ALA A 30 32.47 4.01 -7.06
C ALA A 30 32.38 5.16 -8.08
N SER A 31 31.17 5.58 -8.49
CA SER A 31 30.97 6.73 -9.39
C SER A 31 31.04 8.09 -8.68
N LYS A 32 30.77 8.11 -7.36
CA LYS A 32 30.78 9.33 -6.52
C LYS A 32 32.04 9.47 -5.66
N TYR A 33 32.67 8.36 -5.26
CA TYR A 33 33.69 8.33 -4.23
C TYR A 33 34.87 7.39 -4.59
N SER A 34 36.09 7.93 -4.48
CA SER A 34 37.32 7.13 -4.46
C SER A 34 37.56 6.58 -3.05
N ILE A 35 37.64 5.27 -2.91
CA ILE A 35 37.93 4.62 -1.61
C ILE A 35 39.44 4.69 -1.32
N LEU A 36 39.82 5.46 -0.30
CA LEU A 36 41.21 5.63 0.12
C LEU A 36 41.73 4.49 1.02
N GLY A 37 40.83 3.68 1.58
CA GLY A 37 41.15 2.45 2.31
C GLY A 37 40.36 2.28 3.62
N PHE A 38 40.76 1.29 4.43
CA PHE A 38 39.99 0.83 5.60
C PHE A 38 40.27 1.63 6.90
N ILE A 39 39.24 1.87 7.71
CA ILE A 39 39.30 2.60 9.00
C ILE A 39 39.10 1.68 10.21
N SER A 40 38.10 0.78 10.15
CA SER A 40 37.70 -0.12 11.25
C SER A 40 36.59 -1.10 10.84
N SER A 41 36.48 -2.24 11.53
CA SER A 41 35.27 -3.09 11.49
C SER A 41 34.60 -3.10 12.86
N GLY A 42 33.28 -2.96 12.89
CA GLY A 42 32.44 -3.11 14.09
C GLY A 42 31.47 -4.28 13.96
N THR A 43 30.56 -4.39 14.92
CA THR A 43 29.49 -5.42 14.97
C THR A 43 28.58 -5.37 13.73
N TYR A 44 28.29 -4.17 13.22
CA TYR A 44 27.30 -3.95 12.17
C TYR A 44 27.89 -3.73 10.76
N GLY A 45 29.22 -3.57 10.61
CA GLY A 45 29.80 -3.18 9.32
C GLY A 45 31.32 -3.01 9.28
N ARG A 46 31.84 -2.70 8.08
CA ARG A 46 33.20 -2.19 7.82
C ARG A 46 33.12 -0.69 7.50
N VAL A 47 34.05 0.12 7.98
CA VAL A 47 34.12 1.57 7.74
C VAL A 47 35.36 1.89 6.91
N TYR A 48 35.18 2.71 5.88
CA TYR A 48 36.22 3.08 4.91
C TYR A 48 36.39 4.60 4.85
N LYS A 49 37.62 5.06 4.58
CA LYS A 49 37.90 6.45 4.22
C LYS A 49 37.67 6.61 2.72
N ALA A 50 36.98 7.67 2.32
CA ALA A 50 36.73 7.97 0.93
C ALA A 50 36.96 9.45 0.60
N GLN A 51 37.09 9.77 -0.68
CA GLN A 51 37.17 11.12 -1.22
C GLN A 51 36.14 11.33 -2.32
N SER A 52 35.39 12.43 -2.29
CA SER A 52 34.39 12.74 -3.32
C SER A 52 35.05 13.01 -4.68
N LEU A 53 34.47 12.50 -5.77
CA LEU A 53 34.96 12.66 -7.14
C LEU A 53 34.49 13.97 -7.82
N GLY A 54 33.62 14.75 -7.17
CA GLY A 54 33.24 16.10 -7.61
C GLY A 54 34.27 17.18 -7.25
N ASP A 55 34.07 18.39 -7.79
CA ASP A 55 35.02 19.52 -7.75
C ASP A 55 35.60 19.86 -6.36
N ASP A 56 34.85 19.59 -5.30
CA ASP A 56 35.17 19.93 -3.91
C ASP A 56 36.15 18.96 -3.22
N ALA A 57 36.40 17.78 -3.80
CA ALA A 57 37.40 16.78 -3.37
C ALA A 57 37.44 16.45 -1.86
N ARG A 58 36.30 16.55 -1.16
CA ARG A 58 36.17 16.38 0.30
C ARG A 58 36.36 14.94 0.77
N ILE A 59 36.72 14.78 2.03
CA ILE A 59 36.97 13.50 2.69
C ILE A 59 35.73 13.05 3.49
N HIS A 60 35.36 11.78 3.35
CA HIS A 60 34.18 11.17 3.95
C HIS A 60 34.50 9.84 4.64
N ALA A 61 33.62 9.42 5.55
CA ALA A 61 33.64 8.11 6.18
C ALA A 61 32.43 7.28 5.69
N ILE A 62 32.68 6.14 5.03
CA ILE A 62 31.62 5.29 4.47
C ILE A 62 31.47 4.03 5.33
N LYS A 63 30.33 3.88 6.00
CA LYS A 63 29.94 2.70 6.79
C LYS A 63 29.19 1.72 5.87
N LYS A 64 29.87 0.64 5.44
CA LYS A 64 29.27 -0.49 4.71
C LYS A 64 28.75 -1.52 5.70
N PHE A 65 27.46 -1.82 5.68
CA PHE A 65 26.89 -2.92 6.47
C PHE A 65 27.30 -4.28 5.90
N LYS A 66 27.51 -5.28 6.76
CA LYS A 66 27.82 -6.65 6.34
C LYS A 66 26.51 -7.44 6.12
N PRO A 67 26.43 -8.33 5.11
CA PRO A 67 25.47 -9.45 5.15
C PRO A 67 25.87 -10.41 6.28
N ASP A 68 24.91 -11.13 6.87
CA ASP A 68 25.11 -11.84 8.15
C ASP A 68 26.13 -13.01 8.11
N LYS A 69 26.52 -13.49 6.91
CA LYS A 69 27.59 -14.49 6.73
C LYS A 69 28.39 -14.25 5.45
N GLU A 70 29.71 -14.40 5.53
CA GLU A 70 30.60 -14.49 4.36
C GLU A 70 30.68 -15.98 3.91
N GLY A 71 30.02 -16.35 2.81
CA GLY A 71 30.17 -17.67 2.16
C GLY A 71 28.91 -18.26 1.52
N ASP A 72 27.73 -17.95 2.04
CA ASP A 72 26.44 -18.43 1.48
C ASP A 72 26.01 -17.64 0.25
N VAL A 73 25.19 -18.23 -0.62
CA VAL A 73 24.57 -17.55 -1.78
C VAL A 73 23.76 -16.35 -1.29
N VAL A 74 23.85 -15.21 -1.99
CA VAL A 74 23.34 -13.90 -1.55
C VAL A 74 21.80 -13.81 -1.61
N THR A 75 21.18 -14.56 -0.71
CA THR A 75 19.78 -14.50 -0.29
C THR A 75 19.51 -13.20 0.46
N TYR A 76 18.25 -12.76 0.45
CA TYR A 76 17.89 -11.40 0.88
C TYR A 76 17.64 -11.36 2.39
N THR A 77 18.70 -11.51 3.20
CA THR A 77 18.64 -11.24 4.64
C THR A 77 18.23 -9.77 4.85
N GLY A 78 17.03 -9.56 5.39
CA GLY A 78 16.41 -8.23 5.49
C GLY A 78 17.26 -7.20 6.24
N ILE A 79 17.09 -5.92 5.90
CA ILE A 79 17.86 -4.83 6.49
C ILE A 79 17.71 -4.85 8.02
N SER A 80 18.84 -4.93 8.75
CA SER A 80 18.80 -4.99 10.21
C SER A 80 18.06 -3.78 10.80
N GLN A 81 17.19 -4.00 11.79
CA GLN A 81 16.44 -2.92 12.43
C GLN A 81 17.35 -1.84 13.06
N SER A 82 18.59 -2.17 13.40
CA SER A 82 19.59 -1.19 13.83
C SER A 82 20.04 -0.28 12.69
N ALA A 83 20.25 -0.80 11.48
CA ALA A 83 20.60 -0.01 10.31
C ALA A 83 19.46 0.94 9.89
N ILE A 84 18.21 0.45 9.82
CA ILE A 84 17.04 1.30 9.50
C ILE A 84 16.93 2.45 10.51
N ARG A 85 17.03 2.15 11.80
CA ARG A 85 16.95 3.15 12.88
C ARG A 85 18.12 4.13 12.85
N GLU A 86 19.33 3.66 12.53
CA GLU A 86 20.50 4.54 12.37
C GLU A 86 20.33 5.47 11.16
N ILE A 87 19.80 4.99 10.03
CA ILE A 87 19.49 5.83 8.87
C ILE A 87 18.43 6.88 9.21
N ALA A 88 17.32 6.46 9.84
CA ALA A 88 16.23 7.37 10.19
C ALA A 88 16.69 8.47 11.16
N LEU A 89 17.33 8.10 12.27
CA LEU A 89 17.78 9.08 13.26
C LEU A 89 18.86 10.02 12.71
N ASN A 90 19.80 9.54 11.89
CA ASN A 90 20.83 10.40 11.30
C ASN A 90 20.35 11.28 10.12
N ARG A 91 19.11 11.10 9.62
CA ARG A 91 18.50 12.00 8.64
C ARG A 91 17.83 13.22 9.28
N GLU A 92 17.23 13.03 10.45
CA GLU A 92 16.43 14.06 11.14
C GLU A 92 17.23 14.92 12.14
N ILE A 93 18.56 14.72 12.23
CA ILE A 93 19.43 15.47 13.16
C ILE A 93 20.54 16.20 12.40
N ASP A 94 20.73 17.48 12.74
CA ASP A 94 21.92 18.25 12.37
C ASP A 94 22.36 19.10 13.57
N HIS A 95 23.62 18.91 13.97
CA HIS A 95 24.21 19.60 15.11
C HIS A 95 25.74 19.55 15.03
N GLU A 96 26.40 20.65 15.40
CA GLU A 96 27.86 20.81 15.37
C GLU A 96 28.61 19.65 16.07
N ASN A 97 28.11 19.19 17.23
CA ASN A 97 28.70 18.09 17.99
C ASN A 97 28.10 16.70 17.73
N ILE A 98 27.47 16.50 16.58
CA ILE A 98 27.00 15.18 16.11
C ILE A 98 27.68 14.89 14.76
N VAL A 99 27.87 13.60 14.43
CA VAL A 99 28.39 13.18 13.11
C VAL A 99 27.25 13.24 12.08
N ALA A 100 27.30 14.22 11.19
CA ALA A 100 26.30 14.42 10.15
C ALA A 100 26.42 13.38 9.02
N LEU A 101 25.31 12.69 8.74
CA LEU A 101 25.11 11.90 7.54
C LEU A 101 24.95 12.83 6.33
N LYS A 102 25.60 12.52 5.21
CA LYS A 102 25.56 13.31 3.97
C LYS A 102 24.74 12.64 2.88
N GLU A 103 24.86 11.32 2.72
CA GLU A 103 23.94 10.52 1.90
C GLU A 103 23.91 9.05 2.32
N VAL A 104 22.92 8.31 1.81
CA VAL A 104 22.85 6.84 1.90
C VAL A 104 22.78 6.29 0.48
N ILE A 105 23.72 5.42 0.13
CA ILE A 105 23.78 4.76 -1.17
C ILE A 105 23.41 3.28 -0.98
N LEU A 106 22.61 2.76 -1.90
CA LEU A 106 22.19 1.36 -1.97
C LEU A 106 22.78 0.76 -3.26
N GLU A 107 23.69 -0.20 -3.12
CA GLU A 107 24.43 -0.82 -4.23
C GLU A 107 24.81 -2.26 -3.83
N ASP A 108 24.78 -3.22 -4.77
CA ASP A 108 25.14 -4.63 -4.53
C ASP A 108 24.52 -5.26 -3.27
N LYS A 109 23.21 -5.05 -3.08
CA LYS A 109 22.43 -5.48 -1.90
C LYS A 109 23.02 -5.00 -0.55
N SER A 110 23.91 -4.01 -0.58
CA SER A 110 24.64 -3.47 0.56
C SER A 110 24.21 -2.02 0.83
N ILE A 111 24.19 -1.65 2.11
CA ILE A 111 23.93 -0.27 2.55
C ILE A 111 25.26 0.43 2.81
N TYR A 112 25.41 1.63 2.25
CA TYR A 112 26.54 2.52 2.45
C TYR A 112 26.06 3.85 3.02
N MET A 113 26.31 4.11 4.30
CA MET A 113 26.06 5.42 4.90
C MET A 113 27.31 6.29 4.77
N VAL A 114 27.19 7.43 4.10
CA VAL A 114 28.29 8.39 3.86
C VAL A 114 28.20 9.51 4.89
N PHE A 115 29.07 9.46 5.89
CA PHE A 115 29.19 10.48 6.93
C PHE A 115 30.29 11.49 6.60
N GLU A 116 30.29 12.64 7.29
CA GLU A 116 31.48 13.48 7.39
C GLU A 116 32.65 12.70 8.04
N PHE A 117 33.88 13.03 7.65
CA PHE A 117 35.07 12.41 8.23
C PHE A 117 35.56 13.18 9.47
N ALA A 118 35.99 12.43 10.48
CA ALA A 118 36.72 12.93 11.64
C ALA A 118 38.01 12.11 11.81
N GLU A 119 39.12 12.79 12.03
CA GLU A 119 40.46 12.20 12.04
C GLU A 119 40.72 11.24 13.20
N HIS A 120 40.06 11.48 14.34
CA HIS A 120 40.36 10.85 15.62
C HIS A 120 39.10 10.41 16.39
N ASP A 121 39.30 9.60 17.42
CA ASP A 121 38.30 9.28 18.45
C ASP A 121 38.90 9.47 19.85
N PHE A 122 38.05 9.57 20.88
CA PHE A 122 38.51 9.78 22.26
C PHE A 122 39.43 8.64 22.73
N LEU A 123 39.18 7.40 22.30
CA LEU A 123 40.02 6.24 22.62
C LEU A 123 41.45 6.40 22.05
N GLN A 124 41.60 6.96 20.86
CA GLN A 124 42.91 7.30 20.28
C GLN A 124 43.62 8.42 21.07
N VAL A 125 42.91 9.43 21.57
CA VAL A 125 43.50 10.45 22.45
C VAL A 125 44.02 9.82 23.73
N ILE A 126 43.21 8.96 24.38
CA ILE A 126 43.59 8.20 25.58
C ILE A 126 44.84 7.34 25.32
N GLN A 127 44.86 6.59 24.22
CA GLN A 127 46.00 5.73 23.86
C GLN A 127 47.27 6.53 23.56
N HIS A 128 47.16 7.66 22.86
CA HIS A 128 48.29 8.53 22.52
C HIS A 128 48.93 9.11 23.77
N HIS A 129 48.10 9.62 24.70
CA HIS A 129 48.54 10.11 26.00
C HIS A 129 49.13 9.01 26.90
N ALA A 130 48.50 7.83 26.95
CA ALA A 130 48.95 6.72 27.80
C ALA A 130 50.28 6.11 27.35
N THR A 131 50.49 5.94 26.04
CA THR A 131 51.59 5.10 25.51
C THR A 131 52.71 5.90 24.86
N ALA A 132 52.37 6.91 24.05
CA ALA A 132 53.32 7.65 23.22
C ALA A 132 53.82 8.92 23.92
N LEU A 133 52.93 9.83 24.32
CA LEU A 133 53.31 11.06 25.03
C LEU A 133 53.65 10.82 26.51
N ARG A 134 53.06 9.78 27.12
CA ARG A 134 53.19 9.42 28.55
C ARG A 134 52.91 10.59 29.51
N THR A 135 52.03 11.49 29.11
CA THR A 135 51.62 12.69 29.87
C THR A 135 50.10 12.74 29.99
N PRO A 136 49.53 13.32 31.07
CA PRO A 136 48.09 13.50 31.18
C PRO A 136 47.55 14.50 30.14
N ILE A 137 46.28 14.35 29.78
CA ILE A 137 45.52 15.38 29.05
C ILE A 137 45.49 16.65 29.92
N THR A 138 45.74 17.82 29.34
CA THR A 138 45.74 19.08 30.11
C THR A 138 44.32 19.55 30.44
N LEU A 139 44.16 20.29 31.53
CA LEU A 139 42.84 20.73 32.02
C LEU A 139 42.02 21.56 31.01
N PRO A 140 42.60 22.47 30.17
CA PRO A 140 41.84 23.14 29.11
C PRO A 140 41.27 22.13 28.11
N VAL A 141 42.11 21.20 27.61
CA VAL A 141 41.69 20.18 26.64
C VAL A 141 40.60 19.29 27.23
N LEU A 142 40.77 18.82 28.48
CA LEU A 142 39.79 17.98 29.16
C LEU A 142 38.43 18.69 29.33
N LYS A 143 38.42 19.97 29.73
CA LYS A 143 37.19 20.77 29.83
C LYS A 143 36.54 20.93 28.46
N SER A 144 37.30 21.31 27.43
CA SER A 144 36.78 21.50 26.07
C SER A 144 36.13 20.24 25.49
N LEU A 145 36.78 19.08 25.68
CA LEU A 145 36.25 17.79 25.20
C LEU A 145 34.93 17.41 25.89
N ILE A 146 34.81 17.60 27.21
CA ILE A 146 33.58 17.28 27.95
C ILE A 146 32.47 18.31 27.72
N TYR A 147 32.81 19.60 27.58
CA TYR A 147 31.84 20.66 27.27
C TYR A 147 31.13 20.38 25.93
N GLN A 148 31.90 20.07 24.88
CA GLN A 148 31.33 19.77 23.57
C GLN A 148 30.55 18.43 23.52
N LEU A 149 31.02 17.42 24.25
CA LEU A 149 30.28 16.16 24.43
C LEU A 149 28.93 16.38 25.11
N LEU A 150 28.87 17.25 26.14
CA LEU A 150 27.63 17.63 26.81
C LEU A 150 26.72 18.46 25.89
N ASN A 151 27.27 19.38 25.10
CA ASN A 151 26.51 20.18 24.13
C ASN A 151 25.80 19.30 23.08
N GLY A 152 26.52 18.34 22.49
CA GLY A 152 25.94 17.34 21.59
C GLY A 152 24.88 16.45 22.26
N LEU A 153 25.08 16.10 23.54
CA LEU A 153 24.11 15.30 24.28
C LEU A 153 22.85 16.10 24.65
N VAL A 154 22.97 17.40 24.95
CA VAL A 154 21.83 18.31 25.15
C VAL A 154 20.94 18.33 23.91
N TYR A 155 21.53 18.40 22.71
CA TYR A 155 20.76 18.33 21.46
C TYR A 155 19.98 17.00 21.35
N LEU A 156 20.66 15.85 21.44
CA LEU A 156 20.00 14.53 21.37
C LEU A 156 18.87 14.39 22.41
N HIS A 157 19.13 14.84 23.63
CA HIS A 157 18.16 14.83 24.73
C HIS A 157 16.99 15.81 24.50
N SER A 158 17.20 16.93 23.79
CA SER A 158 16.11 17.82 23.37
C SER A 158 15.22 17.19 22.29
N CYS A 159 15.81 16.43 21.36
CA CYS A 159 15.10 15.63 20.34
C CYS A 159 14.48 14.33 20.87
N HIS A 160 14.42 14.14 22.20
CA HIS A 160 13.92 12.93 22.86
C HIS A 160 14.66 11.62 22.51
N ILE A 161 15.91 11.70 22.04
CA ILE A 161 16.76 10.54 21.70
C ILE A 161 17.64 10.15 22.91
N LEU A 162 17.65 8.86 23.25
CA LEU A 162 18.69 8.22 24.08
C LEU A 162 19.80 7.67 23.19
N HIS A 163 21.07 7.91 23.53
CA HIS A 163 22.20 7.35 22.79
C HIS A 163 22.46 5.87 23.12
N ARG A 164 22.33 5.50 24.41
CA ARG A 164 22.43 4.14 24.98
C ARG A 164 23.81 3.48 24.92
N ASP A 165 24.72 3.85 24.01
CA ASP A 165 26.07 3.27 23.92
C ASP A 165 27.20 4.32 23.77
N LEU A 166 27.14 5.40 24.59
CA LEU A 166 28.23 6.38 24.67
C LEU A 166 29.50 5.75 25.27
N LYS A 167 30.61 5.86 24.53
CA LYS A 167 31.95 5.37 24.92
C LYS A 167 33.03 6.07 24.08
N PRO A 168 34.31 6.08 24.49
CA PRO A 168 35.39 6.79 23.80
C PRO A 168 35.64 6.37 22.34
N ALA A 169 35.19 5.18 21.92
CA ALA A 169 35.28 4.74 20.53
C ALA A 169 34.15 5.28 19.61
N ASN A 170 33.05 5.77 20.19
CA ASN A 170 31.88 6.31 19.46
C ASN A 170 31.80 7.85 19.56
N ILE A 171 32.83 8.48 20.14
CA ILE A 171 32.95 9.93 20.27
C ILE A 171 34.19 10.36 19.49
N LEU A 172 33.96 11.01 18.35
CA LEU A 172 34.96 11.38 17.36
C LEU A 172 35.49 12.80 17.61
N ILE A 173 36.64 13.14 17.02
CA ILE A 173 37.20 14.51 17.02
C ILE A 173 37.79 14.83 15.65
N THR A 174 37.49 16.03 15.13
CA THR A 174 38.09 16.58 13.91
C THR A 174 39.51 17.13 14.16
N ALA A 175 40.29 17.32 13.10
CA ALA A 175 41.57 18.04 13.15
C ALA A 175 41.44 19.50 13.65
N SER A 176 40.25 20.11 13.53
CA SER A 176 39.91 21.42 14.09
C SER A 176 39.55 21.38 15.59
N GLY A 177 39.60 20.20 16.22
CA GLY A 177 39.33 20.03 17.65
C GLY A 177 37.85 20.02 18.04
N ILE A 178 36.95 19.75 17.08
CA ILE A 178 35.50 19.66 17.32
C ILE A 178 35.13 18.21 17.67
N VAL A 179 34.46 18.01 18.80
CA VAL A 179 33.93 16.71 19.24
C VAL A 179 32.64 16.40 18.50
N LYS A 180 32.46 15.16 18.04
CA LYS A 180 31.23 14.68 17.37
C LYS A 180 30.78 13.30 17.88
N ILE A 181 29.54 13.21 18.34
CA ILE A 181 28.88 11.97 18.79
C ILE A 181 28.38 11.18 17.56
N GLY A 182 28.58 9.85 17.52
CA GLY A 182 28.11 8.99 16.43
C GLY A 182 27.82 7.53 16.82
N ASP A 183 27.42 6.72 15.84
CA ASP A 183 26.99 5.30 15.96
C ASP A 183 25.66 5.12 16.73
N LEU A 184 24.57 5.67 16.15
CA LEU A 184 23.21 5.65 16.71
C LEU A 184 22.45 4.32 16.51
N GLY A 185 23.10 3.23 16.08
CA GLY A 185 22.45 1.94 15.84
C GLY A 185 21.72 1.34 17.06
N LEU A 186 22.13 1.73 18.27
CA LEU A 186 21.51 1.34 19.54
C LEU A 186 20.57 2.40 20.13
N ALA A 187 20.45 3.60 19.55
CA ALA A 187 19.67 4.71 20.09
C ALA A 187 18.15 4.44 20.10
N ARG A 188 17.38 5.16 20.93
CA ARG A 188 15.91 5.02 21.04
C ARG A 188 15.23 6.36 21.29
N LEU A 189 14.02 6.57 20.77
CA LEU A 189 13.14 7.67 21.14
C LEU A 189 12.49 7.39 22.51
N ILE A 190 12.16 8.45 23.25
CA ILE A 190 11.48 8.41 24.56
C ILE A 190 10.08 8.99 24.44
N TYR A 191 9.07 8.19 24.78
CA TYR A 191 7.67 8.60 24.84
C TYR A 191 7.25 9.03 26.25
N GLN A 192 6.20 9.85 26.33
CA GLN A 192 5.48 10.14 27.57
C GLN A 192 4.00 9.71 27.37
N PRO A 193 3.45 8.79 28.19
CA PRO A 193 4.08 8.10 29.32
C PRO A 193 5.23 7.15 28.91
N LEU A 194 6.14 6.88 29.85
CA LEU A 194 7.34 6.05 29.65
C LEU A 194 7.01 4.58 29.39
N GLN A 195 6.97 4.18 28.12
CA GLN A 195 6.77 2.79 27.73
C GLN A 195 7.91 1.88 28.23
N PRO A 196 7.62 0.62 28.65
CA PRO A 196 8.65 -0.35 29.00
C PRO A 196 9.42 -0.78 27.74
N LEU A 197 10.75 -0.68 27.76
CA LEU A 197 11.62 -1.06 26.64
C LEU A 197 11.84 -2.59 26.59
N PHE A 198 10.76 -3.37 26.69
CA PHE A 198 10.79 -4.82 26.95
C PHE A 198 9.82 -5.63 26.06
N ALA A 199 9.94 -5.45 24.74
CA ALA A 199 9.44 -6.38 23.73
C ALA A 199 10.54 -6.59 22.68
N GLY A 200 11.10 -7.82 22.60
CA GLY A 200 12.16 -8.20 21.64
C GLY A 200 13.58 -7.62 21.89
N ASP A 201 13.67 -6.38 22.39
CA ASP A 201 14.92 -5.63 22.50
C ASP A 201 15.92 -6.23 23.53
N LYS A 202 17.04 -6.79 23.05
CA LYS A 202 18.14 -7.24 23.93
C LYS A 202 18.91 -6.02 24.46
N VAL A 203 19.17 -5.97 25.77
CA VAL A 203 20.00 -4.92 26.40
C VAL A 203 21.49 -5.15 26.13
N VAL A 204 21.89 -4.87 24.88
CA VAL A 204 23.28 -4.90 24.40
C VAL A 204 23.83 -3.48 24.43
N VAL A 205 24.62 -3.18 25.45
CA VAL A 205 25.32 -1.91 25.68
C VAL A 205 26.73 -2.21 26.19
N THR A 206 27.73 -1.43 25.83
CA THR A 206 29.12 -1.61 26.28
C THR A 206 29.20 -1.58 27.80
N ILE A 207 29.53 -2.72 28.43
CA ILE A 207 29.17 -2.97 29.84
C ILE A 207 29.84 -2.00 30.84
N TRP A 208 31.02 -1.45 30.52
CA TRP A 208 31.78 -0.53 31.37
C TRP A 208 31.09 0.85 31.55
N TYR A 209 30.17 1.21 30.68
CA TYR A 209 29.50 2.53 30.64
C TYR A 209 28.03 2.48 31.08
N ARG A 210 27.50 1.30 31.40
CA ARG A 210 26.10 1.12 31.84
C ARG A 210 25.86 1.77 33.21
N ALA A 211 24.83 2.60 33.30
CA ALA A 211 24.34 3.17 34.54
C ALA A 211 23.84 2.08 35.53
N PRO A 212 23.86 2.32 36.86
CA PRO A 212 23.52 1.31 37.87
C PRO A 212 22.12 0.72 37.70
N GLU A 213 21.12 1.50 37.28
CA GLU A 213 19.77 1.03 36.99
C GLU A 213 19.73 -0.04 35.87
N LEU A 214 20.58 0.09 34.85
CA LEU A 214 20.72 -0.90 33.77
C LEU A 214 21.46 -2.18 34.22
N LEU A 215 22.20 -2.11 35.33
CA LEU A 215 22.87 -3.24 35.97
C LEU A 215 22.00 -3.93 37.02
N LEU A 216 20.83 -3.38 37.35
CA LEU A 216 19.86 -3.91 38.31
C LEU A 216 18.55 -4.42 37.67
N GLY A 217 18.50 -4.44 36.33
CA GLY A 217 17.37 -4.95 35.56
C GLY A 217 16.23 -3.96 35.30
N ALA A 218 16.47 -2.64 35.42
CA ALA A 218 15.44 -1.62 35.18
C ALA A 218 14.83 -1.71 33.77
N LYS A 219 13.50 -1.86 33.68
CA LYS A 219 12.76 -1.96 32.41
C LYS A 219 12.29 -0.61 31.84
N HIS A 220 12.26 0.41 32.70
CA HIS A 220 12.02 1.80 32.37
C HIS A 220 13.28 2.58 32.75
N TYR A 221 13.81 3.37 31.82
CA TYR A 221 14.99 4.20 32.02
C TYR A 221 14.97 5.36 31.02
N HIS A 222 15.74 6.41 31.31
CA HIS A 222 15.66 7.69 30.63
C HIS A 222 17.02 8.38 30.51
N LYS A 223 17.03 9.66 30.07
CA LYS A 223 18.18 10.50 29.69
C LYS A 223 19.40 10.43 30.63
N ALA A 224 19.18 10.22 31.93
CA ALA A 224 20.25 10.01 32.92
C ALA A 224 21.21 8.82 32.65
N ILE A 225 20.84 7.82 31.84
CA ILE A 225 21.77 6.72 31.50
C ILE A 225 22.96 7.20 30.66
N ASP A 226 22.71 8.15 29.75
CA ASP A 226 23.77 8.73 28.92
C ASP A 226 24.64 9.69 29.74
N CYS A 227 24.04 10.38 30.72
CA CYS A 227 24.75 11.28 31.64
C CYS A 227 25.74 10.51 32.53
N TRP A 228 25.37 9.32 33.01
CA TRP A 228 26.30 8.40 33.69
C TRP A 228 27.48 8.00 32.78
N ALA A 229 27.20 7.67 31.51
CA ALA A 229 28.23 7.30 30.55
C ALA A 229 29.19 8.46 30.24
N VAL A 230 28.72 9.71 30.20
CA VAL A 230 29.59 10.91 30.13
C VAL A 230 30.50 11.01 31.35
N GLY A 231 30.00 10.73 32.56
CA GLY A 231 30.82 10.63 33.77
C GLY A 231 31.95 9.59 33.63
N CYS A 232 31.64 8.40 33.12
CA CYS A 232 32.64 7.38 32.81
C CYS A 232 33.69 7.85 31.79
N VAL A 233 33.28 8.53 30.72
CA VAL A 233 34.18 9.07 29.68
C VAL A 233 35.09 10.17 30.25
N MET A 234 34.55 11.10 31.04
CA MET A 234 35.33 12.12 31.75
C MET A 234 36.37 11.50 32.68
N ALA A 235 36.00 10.46 33.43
CA ALA A 235 36.91 9.77 34.32
C ALA A 235 38.01 8.99 33.57
N GLU A 236 37.68 8.40 32.41
CA GLU A 236 38.66 7.69 31.58
C GLU A 236 39.66 8.65 30.92
N LEU A 237 39.21 9.79 30.38
CA LEU A 237 40.11 10.83 29.86
C LEU A 237 41.06 11.38 30.94
N ALA A 238 40.54 11.67 32.14
CA ALA A 238 41.34 12.22 33.24
C ALA A 238 42.37 11.23 33.83
N SER A 239 42.19 9.92 33.64
CA SER A 239 43.05 8.88 34.23
C SER A 239 43.75 7.96 33.22
N LEU A 240 43.46 8.12 31.93
CA LEU A 240 43.97 7.36 30.79
C LEU A 240 43.68 5.84 30.87
N ARG A 241 42.62 5.46 31.58
CA ARG A 241 42.18 4.07 31.75
C ARG A 241 40.70 4.00 32.17
N PRO A 242 39.95 2.95 31.80
CA PRO A 242 38.55 2.79 32.22
C PRO A 242 38.39 2.76 33.74
N ILE A 243 37.44 3.55 34.25
CA ILE A 243 37.13 3.60 35.69
C ILE A 243 36.37 2.36 36.18
N PHE A 244 35.51 1.77 35.33
CA PHE A 244 34.70 0.59 35.65
C PHE A 244 34.91 -0.56 34.65
N LYS A 245 36.16 -1.03 34.52
CA LYS A 245 36.46 -2.21 33.68
C LYS A 245 35.81 -3.47 34.26
N GLY A 246 35.07 -4.22 33.44
CA GLY A 246 34.52 -5.53 33.75
C GLY A 246 34.61 -6.50 32.57
N GLU A 247 34.18 -7.74 32.77
CA GLU A 247 34.15 -8.77 31.71
C GLU A 247 32.73 -9.29 31.53
N GLU A 248 32.33 -9.58 30.29
CA GLU A 248 31.01 -10.13 29.98
C GLU A 248 31.09 -11.66 29.88
N ALA A 249 30.40 -12.36 30.78
CA ALA A 249 30.39 -13.81 30.81
C ALA A 249 29.69 -14.37 29.56
N LYS A 250 30.45 -15.05 28.69
CA LYS A 250 29.90 -15.72 27.50
C LYS A 250 28.84 -16.74 27.91
N LEU A 251 27.69 -16.69 27.24
CA LEU A 251 26.53 -17.52 27.59
C LEU A 251 26.67 -18.92 26.99
N ASP A 252 26.88 -19.93 27.84
CA ASP A 252 26.96 -21.34 27.43
C ASP A 252 25.54 -21.94 27.35
N SER A 253 25.05 -22.19 26.13
CA SER A 253 23.64 -22.54 25.83
C SER A 253 23.14 -23.89 26.39
N LYS A 254 23.90 -24.55 27.27
CA LYS A 254 23.58 -25.88 27.83
C LYS A 254 23.38 -25.90 29.36
N LYS A 255 23.34 -24.74 30.03
CA LYS A 255 23.01 -24.66 31.47
C LYS A 255 21.97 -23.59 31.76
N ASN A 256 20.73 -24.00 32.01
CA ASN A 256 19.67 -23.17 32.58
C ASN A 256 19.92 -22.90 34.08
N LEU A 257 21.01 -22.19 34.42
CA LEU A 257 21.16 -21.56 35.72
C LEU A 257 20.74 -20.08 35.61
N LEU A 258 19.69 -19.73 36.35
CA LEU A 258 19.15 -18.38 36.42
C LEU A 258 20.07 -17.48 37.26
N GLY A 259 21.10 -16.90 36.62
CA GLY A 259 21.95 -15.87 37.21
C GLY A 259 23.45 -16.05 36.94
N PRO A 260 24.00 -15.31 35.97
CA PRO A 260 25.34 -14.73 36.18
C PRO A 260 25.48 -13.26 35.72
N ARG A 261 24.41 -12.60 35.22
CA ARG A 261 24.50 -11.25 34.60
C ARG A 261 25.12 -10.17 35.49
N THR A 262 24.82 -10.18 36.79
CA THR A 262 25.26 -9.17 37.76
C THR A 262 26.66 -9.43 38.34
N ALA A 263 27.22 -10.63 38.14
CA ALA A 263 28.36 -11.12 38.92
C ALA A 263 29.72 -10.47 38.56
N CYS A 264 29.90 -10.03 37.32
CA CYS A 264 31.23 -9.66 36.78
C CYS A 264 31.59 -8.16 36.84
N LEU A 265 30.67 -7.29 37.29
CA LEU A 265 30.92 -5.84 37.44
C LEU A 265 30.77 -5.31 38.87
N ALA A 266 29.88 -5.91 39.66
CA ALA A 266 29.54 -5.43 41.00
C ALA A 266 30.76 -5.18 41.92
N PRO A 267 31.82 -6.03 41.94
CA PRO A 267 32.98 -5.82 42.82
C PRO A 267 33.73 -4.49 42.61
N PHE A 268 33.65 -3.87 41.43
CA PHE A 268 34.35 -2.60 41.14
C PHE A 268 33.47 -1.36 41.31
N TYR A 269 32.17 -1.44 41.01
CA TYR A 269 31.20 -0.40 41.37
C TYR A 269 31.15 -0.21 42.90
N LEU A 270 31.16 -1.32 43.65
CA LEU A 270 31.26 -1.31 45.11
C LEU A 270 32.57 -0.70 45.59
N ARG A 271 33.72 -1.11 45.03
CA ARG A 271 35.06 -0.66 45.47
C ARG A 271 35.35 0.83 45.32
N THR A 272 34.77 1.49 44.34
CA THR A 272 35.08 2.91 44.06
C THR A 272 34.11 3.87 44.74
N LEU A 273 32.83 3.49 44.83
CA LEU A 273 31.73 4.40 45.21
C LEU A 273 30.97 4.03 46.51
N ASN A 274 31.12 2.81 47.05
CA ASN A 274 30.43 2.30 48.26
C ASN A 274 28.89 2.10 48.12
N PHE A 275 28.46 1.42 47.06
CA PHE A 275 27.04 1.26 46.71
C PHE A 275 26.19 0.51 47.77
N THR A 276 26.72 -0.46 48.53
CA THR A 276 25.91 -1.30 49.43
C THR A 276 25.39 -0.61 50.70
N VAL A 277 26.01 0.49 51.15
CA VAL A 277 25.62 1.19 52.39
C VAL A 277 24.75 2.41 52.10
N LEU A 278 25.07 3.17 51.05
CA LEU A 278 24.38 4.44 50.75
C LEU A 278 23.15 4.28 49.86
N ALA A 279 23.02 3.21 49.07
CA ALA A 279 21.92 3.10 48.11
C ALA A 279 20.51 3.16 48.74
N GLU A 280 20.28 2.59 49.94
CA GLU A 280 18.96 2.72 50.60
C GLU A 280 18.68 4.12 51.17
N GLN A 281 19.67 5.01 51.23
CA GLN A 281 19.55 6.40 51.72
C GLN A 281 19.56 7.43 50.59
N GLU A 282 20.45 7.25 49.61
CA GLU A 282 20.62 8.14 48.45
C GLU A 282 19.73 7.75 47.26
N TRP A 283 19.15 6.54 47.24
CA TRP A 283 18.22 6.07 46.21
C TRP A 283 17.11 5.17 46.80
N PRO A 284 16.07 5.73 47.43
CA PRO A 284 15.04 4.95 48.14
C PRO A 284 14.38 3.86 47.29
N GLY A 285 14.15 4.13 45.99
CA GLY A 285 13.55 3.19 45.02
C GLY A 285 14.45 2.03 44.57
N VAL A 286 15.70 1.95 45.01
CA VAL A 286 16.60 0.83 44.67
C VAL A 286 16.04 -0.54 45.11
N LYS A 287 15.15 -0.54 46.11
CA LYS A 287 14.52 -1.73 46.71
C LYS A 287 13.60 -2.46 45.73
N ASP A 288 12.99 -1.73 44.81
CA ASP A 288 12.01 -2.23 43.85
C ASP A 288 12.68 -2.75 42.56
N MET A 289 14.02 -2.64 42.46
CA MET A 289 14.76 -3.09 41.28
C MET A 289 14.90 -4.62 41.21
N PRO A 290 14.61 -5.26 40.05
CA PRO A 290 14.50 -6.72 39.93
C PRO A 290 15.69 -7.54 40.45
N GLU A 291 16.92 -7.03 40.31
CA GLU A 291 18.14 -7.79 40.61
C GLU A 291 18.81 -7.35 41.95
N TYR A 292 18.18 -6.42 42.69
CA TYR A 292 18.72 -5.84 43.94
C TYR A 292 19.00 -6.89 45.04
N GLN A 293 18.12 -7.88 45.22
CA GLN A 293 18.30 -8.91 46.25
C GLN A 293 19.55 -9.78 46.05
N SER A 294 20.02 -9.92 44.80
CA SER A 294 21.25 -10.65 44.46
C SER A 294 22.51 -9.84 44.82
N MET A 295 22.44 -8.51 44.71
CA MET A 295 23.56 -7.60 45.00
C MET A 295 23.85 -7.46 46.50
N LYS A 296 22.86 -7.71 47.37
CA LYS A 296 22.95 -7.53 48.83
C LYS A 296 23.89 -8.52 49.56
N ARG A 297 24.62 -9.37 48.82
CA ARG A 297 25.56 -10.39 49.34
C ARG A 297 27.05 -10.04 49.17
N LEU A 298 27.37 -8.82 48.75
CA LEU A 298 28.72 -8.43 48.32
C LEU A 298 29.42 -7.54 49.35
N ASP A 299 30.75 -7.61 49.39
CA ASP A 299 31.59 -6.97 50.40
C ASP A 299 31.52 -5.42 50.42
N HIS A 300 31.79 -4.87 51.59
CA HIS A 300 31.82 -3.45 51.89
C HIS A 300 33.17 -2.81 51.51
N PHE A 301 33.15 -1.63 50.89
CA PHE A 301 34.38 -0.92 50.52
C PHE A 301 34.24 0.60 50.72
N THR A 302 35.33 1.26 51.14
CA THR A 302 35.37 2.71 51.30
C THR A 302 35.29 3.42 49.95
N ASN A 303 34.44 4.44 49.82
CA ASN A 303 34.42 5.33 48.65
C ASN A 303 35.79 6.07 48.56
N ARG A 304 36.37 6.14 47.35
CA ARG A 304 37.67 6.80 47.08
C ARG A 304 37.61 7.78 45.90
N LEU A 305 36.41 8.19 45.49
CA LEU A 305 36.23 9.08 44.34
C LEU A 305 36.89 10.45 44.56
N PHE A 306 36.89 10.95 45.79
CA PHE A 306 37.49 12.24 46.16
C PHE A 306 39.03 12.22 46.00
N ASP A 307 39.72 11.28 46.65
CA ASP A 307 41.18 11.11 46.55
C ASP A 307 41.62 10.89 45.09
N TRP A 308 40.83 10.11 44.35
CA TRP A 308 41.02 9.84 42.93
C TRP A 308 40.89 11.13 42.10
N CYS A 309 39.88 11.97 42.35
CA CYS A 309 39.67 13.24 41.64
C CYS A 309 40.74 14.27 41.95
N GLN A 310 41.15 14.40 43.23
CA GLN A 310 42.28 15.27 43.59
C GLN A 310 43.56 14.87 42.85
N THR A 311 43.82 13.56 42.72
CA THR A 311 45.00 13.04 42.03
C THR A 311 44.96 13.29 40.51
N ARG A 312 43.77 13.20 39.88
CA ARG A 312 43.59 13.14 38.41
C ARG A 312 43.02 14.41 37.79
N VAL A 313 41.88 14.89 38.28
CA VAL A 313 41.15 16.05 37.73
C VAL A 313 41.68 17.38 38.29
N ARG A 314 42.19 17.39 39.53
CA ARG A 314 42.88 18.53 40.17
C ARG A 314 42.07 19.84 40.28
N SER A 315 40.75 19.78 40.19
CA SER A 315 39.83 20.89 40.53
C SER A 315 38.70 20.37 41.43
N GLN A 316 38.32 21.17 42.42
CA GLN A 316 37.22 20.85 43.34
C GLN A 316 35.86 20.86 42.62
N ASN A 317 35.64 21.80 41.69
CA ASN A 317 34.43 21.82 40.86
C ASN A 317 34.39 20.64 39.87
N GLY A 318 35.56 20.14 39.45
CA GLY A 318 35.68 18.95 38.61
C GLY A 318 35.33 17.65 39.36
N PHE A 319 35.66 17.55 40.66
CA PHE A 319 35.13 16.49 41.53
C PHE A 319 33.61 16.60 41.68
N ASP A 320 33.10 17.81 41.93
CA ASP A 320 31.67 18.05 42.17
C ASP A 320 30.80 17.68 40.95
N LEU A 321 31.22 18.06 39.73
CA LEU A 321 30.56 17.62 38.49
C LEU A 321 30.54 16.08 38.37
N LEU A 322 31.67 15.43 38.59
CA LEU A 322 31.77 13.98 38.46
C LEU A 322 30.96 13.25 39.55
N ARG A 323 30.85 13.83 40.75
CA ARG A 323 29.98 13.34 41.84
C ARG A 323 28.51 13.39 41.45
N GLN A 324 28.06 14.48 40.83
CA GLN A 324 26.67 14.68 40.44
C GLN A 324 26.28 13.88 39.17
N LEU A 325 27.23 13.65 38.25
CA LEU A 325 27.06 12.70 37.13
C LEU A 325 27.04 11.23 37.58
N PHE A 326 27.68 10.89 38.72
CA PHE A 326 27.63 9.57 39.36
C PHE A 326 26.62 9.47 40.51
N ALA A 327 25.61 10.35 40.57
CA ALA A 327 24.49 10.17 41.49
C ALA A 327 23.75 8.85 41.20
N TYR A 328 23.45 8.06 42.23
CA TYR A 328 22.86 6.73 42.07
C TYR A 328 21.42 6.80 41.57
N ASP A 329 20.57 7.55 42.26
CA ASP A 329 19.18 7.74 41.89
C ASP A 329 19.09 8.50 40.56
N PRO A 330 18.52 7.91 39.48
CA PRO A 330 18.47 8.52 38.16
C PRO A 330 17.62 9.80 38.12
N ASP A 331 16.63 9.97 39.02
CA ASP A 331 15.80 11.18 39.09
C ASP A 331 16.55 12.35 39.76
N THR A 332 17.58 12.07 40.55
CA THR A 332 18.49 13.08 41.13
C THR A 332 19.74 13.32 40.28
N ARG A 333 19.97 12.50 39.25
CA ARG A 333 21.20 12.53 38.47
C ARG A 333 21.17 13.68 37.48
N LEU A 334 22.20 14.51 37.57
CA LEU A 334 22.30 15.80 36.91
C LEU A 334 22.25 15.65 35.38
N THR A 335 21.33 16.39 34.74
CA THR A 335 21.04 16.25 33.31
C THR A 335 22.13 16.88 32.43
N ALA A 336 22.20 16.49 31.15
CA ALA A 336 23.18 17.05 30.21
C ALA A 336 23.15 18.59 30.13
N LYS A 337 21.97 19.21 30.30
CA LYS A 337 21.79 20.67 30.26
C LYS A 337 22.36 21.36 31.51
N GLU A 338 22.09 20.80 32.68
CA GLU A 338 22.65 21.28 33.95
C GLU A 338 24.17 21.04 34.00
N ALA A 339 24.65 19.94 33.41
CA ALA A 339 26.06 19.60 33.34
C ALA A 339 26.83 20.64 32.52
N LEU A 340 26.30 21.02 31.35
CA LEU A 340 26.88 22.06 30.50
C LEU A 340 26.96 23.42 31.22
N GLN A 341 26.00 23.70 32.10
CA GLN A 341 25.95 24.94 32.92
C GLN A 341 26.78 24.87 34.22
N HIS A 342 27.50 23.76 34.47
CA HIS A 342 28.20 23.57 35.75
C HIS A 342 29.35 24.55 35.98
N LYS A 343 29.61 24.89 37.25
CA LYS A 343 30.63 25.87 37.68
C LYS A 343 32.04 25.55 37.20
N TRP A 344 32.36 24.27 36.97
CA TRP A 344 33.67 23.84 36.48
C TRP A 344 34.05 24.40 35.09
N PHE A 345 33.05 24.65 34.23
CA PHE A 345 33.26 25.30 32.93
C PHE A 345 33.40 26.83 33.01
N HIS A 346 33.06 27.41 34.16
CA HIS A 346 33.12 28.85 34.46
C HIS A 346 34.35 29.23 35.33
N GLU A 347 35.12 28.23 35.76
CA GLU A 347 36.43 28.36 36.42
C GLU A 347 37.53 28.40 35.35
N ASP A 348 38.59 29.19 35.53
CA ASP A 348 39.75 29.13 34.64
C ASP A 348 40.46 27.75 34.72
N PRO A 349 41.02 27.21 33.62
CA PRO A 349 40.87 27.67 32.25
C PRO A 349 39.46 27.39 31.71
N TYR A 350 38.92 28.30 30.90
CA TYR A 350 37.63 28.11 30.21
C TYR A 350 37.73 27.07 29.07
N PRO A 351 36.63 26.38 28.72
CA PRO A 351 36.58 25.50 27.55
C PRO A 351 36.66 26.31 26.23
N THR A 352 37.24 25.71 25.19
CA THR A 352 37.45 26.30 23.86
C THR A 352 36.84 25.43 22.76
N TRP A 353 36.41 26.05 21.66
CA TRP A 353 35.75 25.34 20.56
C TRP A 353 36.70 24.42 19.79
N ASN A 354 37.93 24.87 19.51
CA ASN A 354 39.02 23.95 19.21
C ASN A 354 39.57 23.42 20.54
N ALA A 355 39.32 22.14 20.84
CA ALA A 355 39.74 21.53 22.10
C ALA A 355 41.27 21.48 22.29
N PHE A 356 42.06 21.52 21.22
CA PHE A 356 43.53 21.44 21.25
C PHE A 356 44.22 22.81 21.10
N ALA A 357 43.48 23.93 21.02
CA ALA A 357 44.06 25.26 20.79
C ALA A 357 45.15 25.67 21.81
N ALA A 358 44.98 25.27 23.07
CA ALA A 358 45.96 25.54 24.14
C ALA A 358 47.15 24.56 24.17
N ALA A 359 47.09 23.45 23.42
CA ALA A 359 48.12 22.41 23.40
C ALA A 359 48.12 21.59 22.08
N PRO A 360 48.52 22.18 20.93
CA PRO A 360 48.53 21.47 19.63
C PRO A 360 49.36 20.18 19.62
N GLN A 361 50.39 20.10 20.47
CA GLN A 361 51.22 18.92 20.70
C GLN A 361 50.49 17.74 21.40
N GLN A 362 49.20 17.87 21.72
CA GLN A 362 48.35 16.81 22.27
C GLN A 362 47.40 16.19 21.23
N ILE A 363 47.43 16.68 19.97
CA ILE A 363 46.70 16.08 18.84
C ILE A 363 47.36 14.74 18.47
N PRO A 364 46.62 13.61 18.43
CA PRO A 364 47.18 12.33 18.01
C PRO A 364 47.64 12.33 16.54
N PRO A 365 48.61 11.47 16.16
CA PRO A 365 48.93 11.26 14.75
C PRO A 365 47.73 10.65 14.01
N HIS A 366 47.53 11.01 12.74
CA HIS A 366 46.44 10.45 11.92
C HIS A 366 46.50 8.92 11.83
N ARG A 367 45.31 8.30 11.84
CA ARG A 367 45.12 6.85 11.72
C ARG A 367 45.82 6.31 10.46
N ARG A 368 46.71 5.32 10.62
CA ARG A 368 47.25 4.55 9.48
C ARG A 368 46.12 3.77 8.82
N ILE A 369 45.98 3.93 7.52
CA ILE A 369 45.00 3.24 6.68
C ILE A 369 45.68 1.97 6.14
N THR A 370 45.05 0.80 6.29
CA THR A 370 45.50 -0.43 5.63
C THR A 370 44.94 -0.50 4.21
N GLN A 371 45.80 -0.88 3.26
CA GLN A 371 45.41 -1.07 1.85
C GLN A 371 45.08 -2.54 1.54
N ASP A 372 45.65 -3.48 2.29
CA ASP A 372 45.54 -4.93 1.99
C ASP A 372 44.11 -5.51 2.14
N GLU A 373 43.24 -4.88 2.93
CA GLU A 373 41.82 -5.27 3.09
C GLU A 373 40.85 -4.50 2.18
N ALA A 374 41.35 -3.76 1.19
CA ALA A 374 40.52 -3.06 0.21
C ALA A 374 39.87 -3.90 -0.94
N PRO A 375 40.26 -5.15 -1.28
CA PRO A 375 39.86 -5.73 -2.58
C PRO A 375 38.38 -6.15 -2.67
N SER A 376 37.60 -6.21 -1.57
CA SER A 376 36.17 -6.56 -1.63
C SER A 376 35.25 -5.41 -2.09
N MET A 377 35.80 -4.41 -2.77
CA MET A 377 35.15 -3.17 -3.20
C MET A 377 35.50 -2.78 -4.65
N VAL A 378 36.23 -3.63 -5.39
CA VAL A 378 36.64 -3.38 -6.77
C VAL A 378 36.16 -4.55 -7.65
N PRO A 379 35.44 -4.31 -8.76
CA PRO A 379 35.07 -5.38 -9.69
C PRO A 379 36.30 -6.06 -10.27
N MET A 380 36.35 -7.39 -10.21
CA MET A 380 37.39 -8.17 -10.89
C MET A 380 37.28 -7.97 -12.42
N PRO A 381 38.39 -7.66 -13.13
CA PRO A 381 38.36 -7.62 -14.59
C PRO A 381 37.91 -8.96 -15.17
N ALA A 382 36.93 -8.93 -16.09
CA ALA A 382 36.44 -10.14 -16.72
C ALA A 382 37.57 -10.85 -17.49
N ALA A 383 37.80 -12.12 -17.18
CA ALA A 383 38.81 -12.92 -17.85
C ALA A 383 38.44 -13.08 -19.34
N PRO A 384 39.37 -12.84 -20.30
CA PRO A 384 39.06 -12.87 -21.71
C PRO A 384 38.75 -14.30 -22.17
N PHE A 385 37.55 -14.53 -22.70
CA PHE A 385 37.18 -15.80 -23.34
C PHE A 385 38.01 -16.00 -24.62
N ASN A 386 38.75 -17.10 -24.68
CA ASN A 386 39.55 -17.46 -25.85
C ASN A 386 38.68 -17.91 -27.03
N ALA A 387 38.37 -17.00 -27.95
CA ALA A 387 37.85 -17.32 -29.27
C ALA A 387 39.01 -17.37 -30.30
N HIS A 388 39.41 -18.58 -30.69
CA HIS A 388 40.40 -18.78 -31.76
C HIS A 388 39.76 -18.66 -33.15
N SER A 389 39.95 -17.52 -33.82
CA SER A 389 39.82 -17.41 -35.27
C SER A 389 40.83 -16.41 -35.82
N GLN A 390 41.80 -16.87 -36.62
CA GLN A 390 42.85 -16.02 -37.18
C GLN A 390 42.48 -15.48 -38.56
N SER A 391 42.51 -14.16 -38.72
CA SER A 391 42.83 -13.51 -39.99
C SER A 391 43.61 -12.22 -39.71
N LYS A 392 44.63 -11.92 -40.52
CA LYS A 392 45.60 -10.84 -40.27
C LYS A 392 45.30 -9.54 -41.07
N PRO A 393 45.88 -8.39 -40.68
CA PRO A 393 45.25 -7.08 -40.91
C PRO A 393 45.64 -6.41 -42.23
N GLY A 394 44.75 -5.52 -42.70
CA GLY A 394 45.10 -4.38 -43.55
C GLY A 394 45.49 -3.17 -42.69
N SER A 395 46.45 -2.38 -43.13
CA SER A 395 47.05 -1.30 -42.35
C SER A 395 46.49 0.08 -42.70
N SER A 396 46.59 0.98 -41.71
CA SER A 396 46.82 2.42 -41.90
C SER A 396 45.69 3.29 -42.50
N ALA A 397 45.61 4.59 -42.18
CA ALA A 397 46.19 5.33 -41.06
C ALA A 397 45.65 6.77 -41.05
N THR A 398 45.37 7.32 -39.85
CA THR A 398 45.59 8.74 -39.50
C THR A 398 44.73 9.81 -40.25
N LEU A 399 44.65 11.08 -39.83
CA LEU A 399 45.17 11.77 -38.63
C LEU A 399 44.11 12.77 -38.10
N PHE A 400 44.09 12.95 -36.77
CA PHE A 400 43.87 14.17 -35.96
C PHE A 400 43.36 15.49 -36.62
N ALA A 401 42.70 16.41 -35.89
CA ALA A 401 42.06 16.47 -34.56
C ALA A 401 41.56 17.92 -34.34
N ARG A 402 41.30 18.28 -33.07
CA ARG A 402 41.11 19.64 -32.49
C ARG A 402 39.75 20.30 -32.71
N CYS A 403 39.28 21.16 -31.80
CA CYS A 403 39.43 21.22 -30.32
C CYS A 403 38.53 22.33 -29.76
N ASP A 404 38.24 22.25 -28.46
CA ASP A 404 38.02 23.33 -27.48
C ASP A 404 37.12 24.54 -27.83
N GLY A 405 36.12 24.81 -26.97
CA GLY A 405 35.48 26.14 -26.98
C GLY A 405 34.14 26.32 -26.27
N ALA A 406 34.07 26.15 -24.94
CA ALA A 406 33.34 27.02 -23.98
C ALA A 406 32.93 26.33 -22.67
N ARG A 407 33.69 26.58 -21.59
CA ARG A 407 33.15 26.65 -20.21
C ARG A 407 32.95 28.13 -19.87
N ALA A 408 31.82 28.53 -19.30
CA ALA A 408 31.72 29.43 -18.12
C ALA A 408 30.29 29.98 -17.89
N ARG A 409 30.04 30.40 -16.64
CA ARG A 409 28.94 31.26 -16.15
C ARG A 409 27.52 30.67 -16.13
N MET A 410 27.16 30.09 -14.98
CA MET A 410 26.17 30.75 -14.11
C MET A 410 26.38 30.32 -12.65
N SER A 411 26.71 31.29 -11.78
CA SER A 411 26.90 31.08 -10.34
C SER A 411 26.49 32.35 -9.60
N GLN A 412 25.18 32.57 -9.43
CA GLN A 412 24.57 33.57 -8.56
C GLN A 412 23.04 33.37 -8.50
N ILE A 413 22.39 34.07 -7.55
CA ILE A 413 20.95 34.01 -7.22
C ILE A 413 20.57 32.83 -6.29
N VAL A 414 21.01 32.98 -5.04
CA VAL A 414 20.17 32.74 -3.86
C VAL A 414 19.99 34.11 -3.19
N ILE A 415 18.92 34.32 -2.41
CA ILE A 415 18.46 35.61 -1.85
C ILE A 415 17.73 36.51 -2.86
N LEU A 416 16.44 36.24 -3.12
CA LEU A 416 15.34 37.21 -2.93
C LEU A 416 13.96 36.53 -3.12
N CYS A 417 13.35 35.99 -2.05
CA CYS A 417 11.98 35.42 -2.06
C CYS A 417 11.21 35.74 -0.77
N ILE A 418 11.26 37.01 -0.32
CA ILE A 418 10.34 37.59 0.67
C ILE A 418 9.88 38.93 0.08
N LEU A 419 8.59 39.27 0.29
CA LEU A 419 7.86 40.44 -0.23
C LEU A 419 7.16 40.28 -1.60
N LEU A 420 5.95 39.70 -1.52
CA LEU A 420 4.73 40.14 -2.24
C LEU A 420 4.65 39.91 -3.78
N PRO A 421 3.44 39.97 -4.40
CA PRO A 421 3.06 38.97 -5.40
C PRO A 421 2.68 39.51 -6.80
N SER A 422 2.22 38.56 -7.62
CA SER A 422 1.30 38.68 -8.77
C SER A 422 1.89 38.52 -10.19
N LEU A 423 1.00 38.04 -11.06
CA LEU A 423 1.03 37.96 -12.53
C LEU A 423 1.89 36.89 -13.24
N GLN A 424 1.18 36.15 -14.10
CA GLN A 424 1.63 35.41 -15.29
C GLN A 424 2.57 34.20 -15.11
N GLN A 425 2.03 33.12 -14.53
CA GLN A 425 2.38 31.77 -15.00
C GLN A 425 1.86 31.59 -16.44
N ARG A 426 2.71 31.13 -17.37
CA ARG A 426 2.23 30.53 -18.63
C ARG A 426 1.75 29.11 -18.33
N ARG A 427 0.46 28.83 -18.56
CA ARG A 427 -0.13 27.49 -18.43
C ARG A 427 0.65 26.49 -19.30
N VAL A 428 1.16 25.43 -18.67
CA VAL A 428 1.54 24.19 -19.36
C VAL A 428 0.34 23.26 -19.27
N CYS A 429 -0.04 22.64 -20.39
CA CYS A 429 -1.23 21.78 -20.44
C CYS A 429 -1.10 20.61 -19.45
N LEU A 430 -1.95 20.58 -18.43
CA LEU A 430 -2.04 19.51 -17.44
C LEU A 430 -3.13 18.51 -17.87
N MET A 431 -2.81 17.22 -17.82
CA MET A 431 -3.70 16.15 -18.27
C MET A 431 -4.58 15.68 -17.10
N VAL A 432 -5.86 15.43 -17.39
CA VAL A 432 -6.95 15.12 -16.43
C VAL A 432 -6.80 13.73 -15.79
N TYR A 433 -6.19 12.78 -16.49
CA TYR A 433 -6.00 11.41 -16.01
C TYR A 433 -4.58 11.14 -15.50
N LEU A 434 -4.48 10.36 -14.43
CA LEU A 434 -3.23 9.87 -13.86
C LEU A 434 -2.84 8.56 -14.54
N PRO A 435 -1.72 8.50 -15.28
CA PRO A 435 -1.22 7.23 -15.82
C PRO A 435 -0.66 6.32 -14.71
N PRO A 436 -0.59 5.00 -14.95
CA PRO A 436 0.01 4.07 -14.00
C PRO A 436 1.52 4.34 -13.82
N PRO A 437 2.15 3.92 -12.70
CA PRO A 437 3.49 4.35 -12.32
C PRO A 437 4.59 4.14 -13.37
N GLN A 438 4.41 3.17 -14.27
CA GLN A 438 5.30 2.85 -15.39
C GLN A 438 5.38 3.93 -16.49
N HIS A 439 4.35 4.79 -16.59
CA HIS A 439 4.21 5.84 -17.61
C HIS A 439 4.27 7.26 -17.03
N ALA A 440 4.53 7.40 -15.72
CA ALA A 440 4.74 8.68 -15.06
C ALA A 440 6.05 9.37 -15.52
N SER A 441 6.07 10.69 -15.49
CA SER A 441 7.23 11.51 -15.89
C SER A 441 7.26 12.83 -15.12
N ALA A 442 8.31 13.64 -15.30
CA ALA A 442 8.34 15.01 -14.77
C ALA A 442 7.26 15.94 -15.38
N SER A 443 6.53 15.48 -16.41
CA SER A 443 5.40 16.18 -17.05
C SER A 443 4.06 15.44 -16.94
N ARG A 444 4.00 14.30 -16.21
CA ARG A 444 2.78 13.52 -15.99
C ARG A 444 2.68 13.11 -14.51
N PRO A 445 1.75 13.67 -13.72
CA PRO A 445 1.61 13.33 -12.30
C PRO A 445 1.26 11.85 -12.10
N SER A 446 1.80 11.25 -11.04
CA SER A 446 1.53 9.86 -10.68
C SER A 446 0.52 9.75 -9.52
N TYR A 447 0.06 8.53 -9.25
CA TYR A 447 -0.75 8.20 -8.06
C TYR A 447 -0.18 8.80 -6.76
N GLY A 448 1.14 8.70 -6.55
CA GLY A 448 1.81 9.28 -5.38
C GLY A 448 1.79 10.81 -5.34
N HIS A 449 1.76 11.48 -6.50
CA HIS A 449 1.60 12.93 -6.58
C HIS A 449 0.16 13.36 -6.28
N ALA A 450 -0.83 12.62 -6.78
CA ALA A 450 -2.24 12.85 -6.44
C ALA A 450 -2.50 12.64 -4.94
N TYR A 451 -2.00 11.55 -4.36
CA TYR A 451 -2.07 11.30 -2.92
C TYR A 451 -1.40 12.42 -2.10
N ALA A 452 -0.20 12.88 -2.51
CA ALA A 452 0.45 14.03 -1.87
C ALA A 452 -0.37 15.33 -1.98
N ASN A 453 -1.13 15.54 -3.06
CA ASN A 453 -2.04 16.68 -3.19
C ASN A 453 -3.28 16.54 -2.28
N ILE A 454 -3.83 15.34 -2.09
CA ILE A 454 -4.89 15.08 -1.09
C ILE A 454 -4.37 15.41 0.33
N LEU A 455 -3.18 14.91 0.70
CA LEU A 455 -2.54 15.24 1.99
C LEU A 455 -2.34 16.76 2.16
N ARG A 456 -1.97 17.46 1.08
CA ARG A 456 -1.76 18.91 1.08
C ARG A 456 -3.07 19.67 1.27
N ALA A 457 -4.12 19.30 0.53
CA ALA A 457 -5.45 19.92 0.63
C ALA A 457 -6.05 19.73 2.03
N HIS A 458 -5.94 18.53 2.61
CA HIS A 458 -6.35 18.26 3.98
C HIS A 458 -5.60 19.14 4.99
N ARG A 459 -4.26 19.19 4.91
CA ARG A 459 -3.40 19.98 5.80
C ARG A 459 -3.52 21.51 5.61
N GLN A 460 -4.22 21.96 4.57
CA GLN A 460 -4.55 23.36 4.31
C GLN A 460 -5.98 23.74 4.76
N SER A 461 -6.79 22.78 5.24
CA SER A 461 -8.09 23.09 5.83
C SER A 461 -7.93 23.90 7.12
N PRO A 462 -8.66 25.02 7.31
CA PRO A 462 -8.55 25.85 8.52
C PRO A 462 -9.18 25.21 9.76
N LEU A 463 -9.91 24.10 9.61
CA LEU A 463 -10.61 23.39 10.68
C LEU A 463 -10.12 21.93 10.75
N THR A 464 -9.17 21.67 11.65
CA THR A 464 -8.57 20.34 11.90
C THR A 464 -9.50 19.35 12.62
N SER A 465 -10.81 19.59 12.61
CA SER A 465 -11.83 18.79 13.30
C SER A 465 -12.95 18.28 12.38
N ALA A 466 -12.87 18.54 11.07
CA ALA A 466 -13.84 18.10 10.07
C ALA A 466 -13.18 17.19 9.03
N ALA A 467 -13.93 16.20 8.52
CA ALA A 467 -13.45 15.29 7.50
C ALA A 467 -13.47 15.96 6.11
N SER A 468 -12.38 16.64 5.75
CA SER A 468 -12.25 17.30 4.44
C SER A 468 -12.07 16.33 3.27
N VAL A 469 -12.00 15.03 3.54
CA VAL A 469 -11.88 13.93 2.57
C VAL A 469 -13.08 13.00 2.73
N ILE A 470 -13.84 12.78 1.66
CA ILE A 470 -15.01 11.90 1.64
C ILE A 470 -14.82 10.83 0.56
N MET A 471 -15.12 9.58 0.93
CA MET A 471 -15.00 8.41 0.07
C MET A 471 -16.39 7.81 -0.16
N LEU A 472 -16.87 7.86 -1.41
CA LEU A 472 -18.10 7.20 -1.86
C LEU A 472 -17.75 5.81 -2.40
N VAL A 473 -18.42 4.77 -1.92
CA VAL A 473 -17.98 3.37 -2.12
C VAL A 473 -19.14 2.48 -2.56
N ALA A 474 -18.97 1.79 -3.70
CA ALA A 474 -19.96 0.84 -4.20
C ALA A 474 -20.08 -0.39 -3.26
N PRO A 475 -21.25 -1.07 -3.17
CA PRO A 475 -21.47 -2.23 -2.32
C PRO A 475 -20.90 -3.53 -2.94
N ASP A 476 -19.64 -3.51 -3.36
CA ASP A 476 -18.95 -4.66 -3.97
C ASP A 476 -17.58 -4.94 -3.33
N VAL A 477 -17.08 -6.17 -3.47
CA VAL A 477 -15.87 -6.64 -2.76
C VAL A 477 -14.61 -5.87 -3.17
N ASP A 478 -14.48 -5.43 -4.42
CA ASP A 478 -13.32 -4.68 -4.90
C ASP A 478 -13.35 -3.25 -4.36
N ALA A 479 -14.52 -2.58 -4.42
CA ALA A 479 -14.74 -1.28 -3.80
C ALA A 479 -14.50 -1.29 -2.29
N LEU A 480 -15.01 -2.31 -1.57
CA LEU A 480 -14.75 -2.49 -0.13
C LEU A 480 -13.26 -2.71 0.17
N CYS A 481 -12.55 -3.49 -0.65
CA CYS A 481 -11.11 -3.71 -0.48
C CYS A 481 -10.32 -2.43 -0.74
N ALA A 482 -10.59 -1.71 -1.84
CA ALA A 482 -9.98 -0.43 -2.17
C ALA A 482 -10.20 0.61 -1.06
N ALA A 483 -11.44 0.72 -0.57
CA ALA A 483 -11.81 1.61 0.52
C ALA A 483 -11.04 1.27 1.80
N ARG A 484 -10.90 -0.02 2.13
CA ARG A 484 -10.16 -0.44 3.32
C ARG A 484 -8.68 -0.13 3.20
N MET A 485 -8.07 -0.40 2.04
CA MET A 485 -6.65 -0.10 1.80
C MET A 485 -6.35 1.39 1.91
N LEU A 486 -7.17 2.25 1.27
CA LEU A 486 -6.98 3.70 1.31
C LEU A 486 -7.26 4.28 2.71
N ALA A 487 -8.22 3.71 3.45
CA ALA A 487 -8.49 4.07 4.84
C ALA A 487 -7.30 3.78 5.78
N GLU A 488 -6.61 2.64 5.65
CA GLU A 488 -5.40 2.38 6.44
C GLU A 488 -4.24 3.32 6.03
N LEU A 489 -4.08 3.63 4.74
CA LEU A 489 -3.09 4.63 4.28
C LEU A 489 -3.35 6.02 4.88
N PHE A 490 -4.60 6.49 4.90
CA PHE A 490 -4.98 7.76 5.52
C PHE A 490 -4.77 7.78 7.03
N LYS A 491 -5.06 6.69 7.76
CA LYS A 491 -4.71 6.57 9.19
C LYS A 491 -3.21 6.67 9.43
N HIS A 492 -2.38 6.19 8.51
CA HIS A 492 -0.92 6.29 8.63
C HIS A 492 -0.35 7.71 8.38
N ASP A 493 -1.14 8.64 7.84
CA ASP A 493 -0.75 10.06 7.62
C ASP A 493 -1.53 11.05 8.50
N ASP A 494 -2.25 10.56 9.52
CA ASP A 494 -3.17 11.30 10.41
C ASP A 494 -4.25 12.11 9.64
N VAL A 495 -4.82 11.54 8.58
CA VAL A 495 -5.88 12.17 7.77
C VAL A 495 -7.26 11.78 8.28
N MET A 496 -8.12 12.77 8.55
CA MET A 496 -9.54 12.55 8.87
C MET A 496 -10.36 12.39 7.58
N TYR A 497 -11.02 11.24 7.44
CA TYR A 497 -11.85 10.87 6.29
C TYR A 497 -13.23 10.33 6.73
N ARG A 498 -14.25 10.47 5.89
CA ARG A 498 -15.59 9.84 6.05
C ARG A 498 -15.83 8.86 4.89
N ILE A 499 -16.33 7.66 5.19
CA ILE A 499 -16.76 6.67 4.18
C ILE A 499 -18.28 6.69 4.12
N ILE A 500 -18.83 6.80 2.91
CA ILE A 500 -20.27 6.72 2.63
C ILE A 500 -20.48 5.59 1.60
N PRO A 501 -21.20 4.52 1.94
CA PRO A 501 -21.61 3.53 0.94
C PRO A 501 -22.67 4.15 0.02
N VAL A 502 -22.63 3.83 -1.26
CA VAL A 502 -23.61 4.30 -2.26
C VAL A 502 -23.98 3.13 -3.18
N SER A 503 -25.26 2.75 -3.24
CA SER A 503 -25.73 1.57 -3.98
C SER A 503 -25.88 1.81 -5.49
N GLY A 504 -26.17 3.05 -5.89
CA GLY A 504 -26.39 3.41 -7.29
C GLY A 504 -26.70 4.90 -7.50
N VAL A 505 -27.15 5.21 -8.72
CA VAL A 505 -27.32 6.59 -9.24
C VAL A 505 -28.21 7.48 -8.37
N THR A 506 -29.41 7.03 -7.98
CA THR A 506 -30.36 7.87 -7.23
C THR A 506 -29.89 8.20 -5.81
N GLU A 507 -29.04 7.35 -5.21
CA GLU A 507 -28.40 7.66 -3.92
C GLU A 507 -27.17 8.56 -4.12
N LEU A 508 -26.44 8.41 -5.23
CA LEU A 508 -25.35 9.33 -5.59
C LEU A 508 -25.85 10.76 -5.81
N GLU A 509 -27.03 10.93 -6.41
CA GLU A 509 -27.73 12.22 -6.53
C GLU A 509 -28.09 12.81 -5.15
N HIS A 510 -28.67 12.00 -4.25
CA HIS A 510 -29.02 12.47 -2.90
C HIS A 510 -27.77 12.85 -2.07
N VAL A 511 -26.69 12.06 -2.18
CA VAL A 511 -25.41 12.35 -1.51
C VAL A 511 -24.71 13.56 -2.16
N ARG A 512 -24.78 13.75 -3.49
CA ARG A 512 -24.34 14.97 -4.16
C ARG A 512 -25.00 16.21 -3.52
N ASP A 513 -26.29 16.12 -3.22
CA ASP A 513 -27.05 17.24 -2.63
C ASP A 513 -26.78 17.45 -1.13
N GLU A 514 -26.39 16.42 -0.36
CA GLU A 514 -25.80 16.60 0.99
C GLU A 514 -24.44 17.34 0.88
N LEU A 515 -23.63 16.97 -0.11
CA LEU A 515 -22.23 17.42 -0.23
C LEU A 515 -22.04 18.77 -0.92
N SER A 516 -22.96 19.23 -1.78
CA SER A 516 -22.88 20.56 -2.40
C SER A 516 -22.97 21.69 -1.37
N VAL A 517 -23.70 21.47 -0.28
CA VAL A 517 -23.81 22.37 0.89
C VAL A 517 -22.54 22.35 1.77
N ALA A 518 -21.69 21.32 1.65
CA ALA A 518 -20.54 21.09 2.52
C ALA A 518 -19.31 21.95 2.15
N THR A 519 -19.35 23.25 2.46
CA THR A 519 -18.30 24.25 2.16
C THR A 519 -16.87 23.93 2.67
N GLU A 520 -16.71 22.93 3.55
CA GLU A 520 -15.42 22.48 4.08
C GLU A 520 -14.78 21.31 3.28
N LEU A 521 -15.52 20.72 2.33
CA LEU A 521 -15.06 19.59 1.53
C LEU A 521 -13.93 20.00 0.57
N ARG A 522 -12.83 19.24 0.57
CA ARG A 522 -11.65 19.48 -0.28
C ARG A 522 -11.32 18.33 -1.22
N THR A 523 -11.71 17.12 -0.87
CA THR A 523 -11.43 15.93 -1.69
C THR A 523 -12.61 14.97 -1.62
N LEU A 524 -13.19 14.68 -2.78
CA LEU A 524 -14.15 13.60 -2.99
C LEU A 524 -13.44 12.44 -3.71
N ILE A 525 -13.73 11.20 -3.32
CA ILE A 525 -13.14 9.99 -3.91
C ILE A 525 -14.26 9.00 -4.23
N LEU A 526 -14.36 8.59 -5.48
CA LEU A 526 -15.34 7.65 -6.02
C LEU A 526 -14.66 6.29 -6.23
N LEU A 527 -15.11 5.25 -5.53
CA LEU A 527 -14.53 3.90 -5.59
C LEU A 527 -15.49 2.91 -6.27
N ASN A 528 -15.05 2.38 -7.41
CA ASN A 528 -15.80 1.51 -8.33
C ASN A 528 -17.16 2.09 -8.78
N MET A 529 -17.18 3.41 -8.98
CA MET A 529 -18.28 4.16 -9.57
C MET A 529 -17.75 5.40 -10.30
N GLY A 530 -18.54 5.93 -11.23
CA GLY A 530 -18.28 7.21 -11.90
C GLY A 530 -17.56 7.12 -13.24
N ALA A 531 -16.98 5.99 -13.66
CA ALA A 531 -16.32 5.89 -14.97
C ALA A 531 -17.28 6.13 -16.15
N ILE A 532 -18.54 5.69 -16.03
CA ILE A 532 -19.56 5.79 -17.10
C ILE A 532 -20.24 7.18 -17.11
N LEU A 533 -20.15 7.94 -16.01
CA LEU A 533 -20.90 9.18 -15.80
C LEU A 533 -20.19 10.40 -16.42
N ASP A 534 -20.98 11.41 -16.83
CA ASP A 534 -20.50 12.71 -17.32
C ASP A 534 -20.19 13.66 -16.15
N LEU A 535 -19.11 13.36 -15.41
CA LEU A 535 -18.78 14.04 -14.16
C LEU A 535 -18.55 15.56 -14.29
N PRO A 536 -18.03 16.11 -15.42
CA PRO A 536 -17.94 17.56 -15.62
C PRO A 536 -19.29 18.29 -15.74
N SER A 537 -20.39 17.58 -16.02
CA SER A 537 -21.72 18.18 -16.17
C SER A 537 -22.23 18.82 -14.88
N GLU A 538 -23.09 19.83 -15.02
CA GLU A 538 -23.82 20.47 -13.92
C GLU A 538 -24.72 19.46 -13.19
N GLU A 539 -25.17 18.39 -13.87
CA GLU A 539 -25.93 17.28 -13.27
C GLU A 539 -25.14 16.51 -12.18
N TRP A 540 -23.80 16.54 -12.19
CA TRP A 540 -22.95 15.68 -11.37
C TRP A 540 -22.06 16.45 -10.41
N PHE A 541 -20.97 17.05 -10.90
CA PHE A 541 -19.99 17.74 -10.04
C PHE A 541 -19.63 19.17 -10.52
N GLY A 542 -20.31 19.70 -11.55
CA GLY A 542 -20.09 21.06 -12.05
C GLY A 542 -20.21 22.15 -10.96
N GLU A 543 -21.33 22.16 -10.22
CA GLU A 543 -21.67 23.22 -9.24
C GLU A 543 -20.77 23.30 -7.99
N PHE A 544 -19.95 22.29 -7.73
CA PHE A 544 -19.15 22.23 -6.50
C PHE A 544 -18.12 23.37 -6.43
N SER A 545 -17.58 23.65 -5.23
CA SER A 545 -16.59 24.72 -5.09
C SER A 545 -15.33 24.50 -5.95
N THR A 546 -14.74 25.59 -6.44
CA THR A 546 -13.47 25.58 -7.20
C THR A 546 -12.26 25.10 -6.39
N ASN A 547 -12.46 24.86 -5.08
CA ASN A 547 -11.44 24.43 -4.12
C ASN A 547 -11.42 22.91 -3.85
N MET A 548 -12.28 22.14 -4.53
CA MET A 548 -12.45 20.70 -4.33
C MET A 548 -11.89 19.88 -5.50
N SER A 549 -11.22 18.75 -5.22
CA SER A 549 -10.86 17.74 -6.23
C SER A 549 -11.79 16.51 -6.15
N VAL A 550 -12.11 15.93 -7.30
CA VAL A 550 -12.86 14.66 -7.43
C VAL A 550 -11.92 13.60 -7.99
N HIS A 551 -11.71 12.50 -7.27
CA HIS A 551 -10.88 11.39 -7.73
C HIS A 551 -11.72 10.18 -8.12
N VAL A 552 -11.54 9.65 -9.33
CA VAL A 552 -12.28 8.48 -9.82
C VAL A 552 -11.35 7.27 -9.85
N ILE A 553 -11.70 6.20 -9.15
CA ILE A 553 -10.94 4.94 -9.09
C ILE A 553 -11.91 3.79 -9.36
N ASP A 554 -12.12 3.50 -10.64
CA ASP A 554 -13.19 2.63 -11.11
C ASP A 554 -12.69 1.63 -12.18
N SER A 555 -13.10 0.38 -12.04
CA SER A 555 -12.76 -0.71 -12.97
C SER A 555 -13.69 -0.78 -14.19
N ALA A 556 -14.86 -0.15 -14.16
CA ALA A 556 -15.83 -0.18 -15.26
C ALA A 556 -15.32 0.55 -16.52
N ARG A 557 -15.72 0.04 -17.70
CA ARG A 557 -15.42 0.58 -19.03
C ARG A 557 -16.65 0.39 -19.95
N PRO A 558 -16.90 1.22 -20.98
CA PRO A 558 -16.11 2.40 -21.40
C PRO A 558 -16.07 3.49 -20.32
N GLN A 559 -15.05 4.34 -20.38
CA GLN A 559 -14.97 5.57 -19.59
C GLN A 559 -15.65 6.70 -20.37
N ASN A 560 -16.30 7.65 -19.69
CA ASN A 560 -16.77 8.84 -20.35
C ASN A 560 -15.58 9.73 -20.75
N LEU A 561 -15.53 10.10 -22.03
CA LEU A 561 -14.45 10.89 -22.61
C LEU A 561 -14.43 12.33 -22.09
N SER A 562 -15.57 12.89 -21.65
CA SER A 562 -15.61 14.19 -20.96
C SER A 562 -14.89 14.12 -19.61
N SER A 563 -15.18 13.11 -18.80
CA SER A 563 -14.53 12.83 -17.51
C SER A 563 -13.03 12.51 -17.64
N LEU A 564 -12.57 12.11 -18.84
CA LEU A 564 -11.19 11.69 -19.10
C LEU A 564 -10.32 12.75 -19.81
N PHE A 565 -10.93 13.60 -20.65
CA PHE A 565 -10.25 14.57 -21.52
C PHE A 565 -10.84 15.99 -21.47
N GLY A 566 -11.86 16.24 -20.64
CA GLY A 566 -12.52 17.55 -20.47
C GLY A 566 -11.59 18.68 -20.06
N ALA A 567 -11.55 19.76 -20.85
CA ALA A 567 -10.76 20.95 -20.54
C ALA A 567 -11.61 22.05 -19.91
N GLY A 568 -11.02 22.86 -19.01
CA GLY A 568 -11.69 23.95 -18.30
C GLY A 568 -11.85 23.68 -16.80
N GLU A 569 -12.38 24.66 -16.06
CA GLU A 569 -12.35 24.66 -14.59
C GLU A 569 -13.19 23.54 -13.94
N ALA A 570 -14.16 22.95 -14.64
CA ALA A 570 -14.83 21.73 -14.21
C ALA A 570 -13.96 20.47 -14.42
N GLY A 571 -13.45 20.28 -15.64
CA GLY A 571 -12.63 19.12 -16.00
C GLY A 571 -11.30 19.04 -15.23
N GLU A 572 -10.61 20.17 -15.03
CA GLU A 572 -9.34 20.25 -14.28
C GLU A 572 -9.46 19.83 -12.79
N ARG A 573 -10.69 19.75 -12.23
CA ARG A 573 -10.96 19.27 -10.86
C ARG A 573 -11.17 17.76 -10.77
N ILE A 574 -11.47 17.09 -11.88
CA ILE A 574 -11.72 15.65 -11.95
C ILE A 574 -10.41 14.94 -12.28
N ILE A 575 -10.11 13.88 -11.53
CA ILE A 575 -8.80 13.21 -11.56
C ILE A 575 -9.04 11.70 -11.64
N VAL A 576 -9.04 11.16 -12.86
CA VAL A 576 -9.24 9.73 -13.13
C VAL A 576 -7.94 8.97 -12.90
N TRP A 577 -7.98 7.88 -12.14
CA TRP A 577 -6.83 7.00 -11.91
C TRP A 577 -6.86 5.87 -12.94
N ASP A 578 -6.13 6.04 -14.04
CA ASP A 578 -6.17 5.17 -15.21
C ASP A 578 -5.15 4.02 -15.12
N ASP A 579 -5.54 2.82 -15.57
CA ASP A 579 -4.71 1.61 -15.57
C ASP A 579 -3.74 1.51 -16.78
N GLY A 580 -3.70 2.55 -17.61
CA GLY A 580 -2.94 2.65 -18.86
C GLY A 580 -3.85 2.65 -20.09
N ALA A 581 -5.12 2.25 -19.94
CA ALA A 581 -6.08 2.13 -21.04
C ALA A 581 -6.37 3.47 -21.74
N ALA A 582 -6.34 4.59 -21.02
CA ALA A 582 -6.53 5.92 -21.62
C ALA A 582 -5.44 6.30 -22.63
N ALA A 583 -4.25 5.65 -22.59
CA ALA A 583 -3.20 5.87 -23.58
C ALA A 583 -3.48 5.21 -24.94
N ASP A 584 -4.34 4.18 -24.98
CA ASP A 584 -4.76 3.51 -26.22
C ASP A 584 -5.92 4.24 -26.92
N LEU A 585 -6.59 5.18 -26.24
CA LEU A 585 -7.75 5.95 -26.72
C LEU A 585 -7.38 7.25 -27.45
N GLU A 586 -6.13 7.42 -27.88
CA GLU A 586 -5.61 8.65 -28.51
C GLU A 586 -6.33 9.01 -29.84
N GLU A 587 -7.01 8.07 -30.48
CA GLU A 587 -7.78 8.31 -31.70
C GLU A 587 -9.25 8.67 -31.42
N GLU A 588 -9.89 7.97 -30.48
CA GLU A 588 -11.19 8.30 -29.91
C GLU A 588 -11.16 9.70 -29.27
N ARG A 589 -10.05 10.04 -28.63
CA ARG A 589 -9.76 11.37 -28.10
C ARG A 589 -9.77 12.45 -29.18
N LYS A 590 -9.10 12.23 -30.33
CA LYS A 590 -9.10 13.20 -31.44
C LYS A 590 -10.51 13.41 -32.02
N ALA A 591 -11.27 12.32 -32.17
CA ALA A 591 -12.67 12.40 -32.59
C ALA A 591 -13.52 13.24 -31.62
N TRP A 592 -13.32 13.04 -30.31
CA TRP A 592 -14.00 13.80 -29.26
C TRP A 592 -13.54 15.26 -29.19
N GLU A 593 -12.24 15.55 -29.24
CA GLU A 593 -11.70 16.92 -29.25
C GLU A 593 -12.18 17.71 -30.49
N ALA A 594 -12.21 17.08 -31.67
CA ALA A 594 -12.72 17.70 -32.89
C ALA A 594 -14.22 18.03 -32.79
N LEU A 595 -15.06 17.06 -32.38
CA LEU A 595 -16.51 17.25 -32.24
C LEU A 595 -16.90 18.21 -31.10
N THR A 596 -16.06 18.38 -30.08
CA THR A 596 -16.34 19.24 -28.92
C THR A 596 -15.86 20.68 -29.10
N TYR A 597 -14.76 20.91 -29.82
CA TYR A 597 -14.11 22.23 -29.88
C TYR A 597 -14.01 22.84 -31.30
N GLU A 598 -14.23 22.09 -32.38
CA GLU A 598 -14.29 22.67 -33.74
C GLU A 598 -15.72 23.10 -34.10
N PRO A 599 -15.92 24.25 -34.77
CA PRO A 599 -17.25 24.75 -35.10
C PRO A 599 -17.96 23.84 -36.10
N HIS A 600 -19.22 23.48 -35.78
CA HIS A 600 -20.06 22.57 -36.56
C HIS A 600 -20.17 23.01 -38.04
N PRO A 601 -20.09 22.10 -39.03
CA PRO A 601 -20.07 22.46 -40.45
C PRO A 601 -21.29 23.29 -40.90
N ASP A 602 -22.46 22.99 -40.35
CA ASP A 602 -23.73 23.69 -40.64
C ASP A 602 -23.97 24.91 -39.71
N SER A 603 -22.92 25.51 -39.13
CA SER A 603 -23.05 26.76 -38.37
C SER A 603 -23.17 27.97 -39.32
N ASP A 604 -24.41 28.36 -39.58
CA ASP A 604 -24.80 29.63 -40.22
C ASP A 604 -24.55 30.80 -39.25
N ASP A 605 -23.27 31.14 -39.05
CA ASP A 605 -22.85 32.45 -38.55
C ASP A 605 -23.21 33.50 -39.60
N SER A 606 -24.47 33.95 -39.60
CA SER A 606 -24.97 35.01 -40.48
C SER A 606 -24.28 36.35 -40.18
N ASP A 607 -23.94 37.10 -41.22
CA ASP A 607 -23.09 38.29 -41.13
C ASP A 607 -23.54 39.34 -40.09
N SER A 608 -22.56 39.86 -39.34
CA SER A 608 -22.62 41.18 -38.71
C SER A 608 -21.27 41.91 -38.88
N ASP A 609 -20.86 42.10 -40.13
CA ASP A 609 -19.85 43.09 -40.50
C ASP A 609 -20.47 44.50 -40.32
N GLU A 610 -20.28 45.15 -39.18
CA GLU A 610 -20.50 46.60 -39.05
C GLU A 610 -19.66 47.24 -37.91
N ASP A 611 -19.33 48.51 -38.11
CA ASP A 611 -18.64 49.48 -37.24
C ASP A 611 -17.18 49.20 -36.80
N ASP A 612 -16.27 49.87 -37.52
CA ASP A 612 -14.95 50.31 -37.04
C ASP A 612 -15.08 51.22 -35.80
N GLU A 613 -14.06 51.25 -34.93
CA GLU A 613 -13.54 52.56 -34.47
C GLU A 613 -12.05 52.47 -34.09
N GLU A 614 -11.36 53.61 -34.20
CA GLU A 614 -9.91 53.73 -34.20
C GLU A 614 -9.32 53.96 -32.79
N VAL A 615 -8.16 53.38 -32.49
CA VAL A 615 -7.16 53.99 -31.60
C VAL A 615 -5.79 53.80 -32.22
N GLU A 616 -5.10 54.91 -32.48
CA GLU A 616 -3.76 54.97 -33.06
C GLU A 616 -2.65 54.83 -31.99
N GLU A 617 -1.39 54.74 -32.47
CA GLU A 617 -0.15 55.05 -31.73
C GLU A 617 0.21 54.12 -30.53
N ASP A 618 1.49 53.93 -30.17
CA ASP A 618 2.73 54.58 -30.60
C ASP A 618 3.72 53.63 -31.33
N GLU A 619 4.64 54.23 -32.10
CA GLU A 619 5.87 53.59 -32.59
C GLU A 619 6.93 53.51 -31.48
N GLU A 620 7.84 52.53 -31.56
CA GLU A 620 9.32 52.75 -31.60
C GLU A 620 10.11 51.44 -31.34
N ASP A 621 11.39 51.31 -31.69
CA ASP A 621 12.03 51.23 -33.03
C ASP A 621 13.43 50.59 -32.82
N TYR A 622 14.17 50.30 -33.90
CA TYR A 622 15.60 49.92 -33.96
C TYR A 622 16.04 48.55 -33.39
N GLU A 623 17.06 47.87 -33.94
CA GLU A 623 17.45 47.70 -35.36
C GLU A 623 18.47 46.53 -35.50
N GLN A 624 18.82 46.19 -36.75
CA GLN A 624 20.06 45.50 -37.20
C GLN A 624 20.35 44.05 -36.66
N THR A 625 20.34 42.97 -37.46
CA THR A 625 21.08 42.62 -38.72
C THR A 625 22.59 42.34 -38.53
N SER A 626 23.32 41.51 -39.30
CA SER A 626 22.99 40.47 -40.32
C SER A 626 24.20 39.55 -40.62
N GLY A 627 24.00 38.42 -41.32
CA GLY A 627 25.04 37.70 -42.09
C GLY A 627 24.56 36.34 -42.64
N LYS A 628 24.14 36.19 -43.92
CA LYS A 628 24.93 36.09 -45.18
C LYS A 628 25.89 34.87 -45.20
N ARG A 629 25.97 34.01 -46.22
CA ARG A 629 25.52 33.96 -47.66
C ARG A 629 25.46 32.45 -48.07
N ARG A 630 24.90 31.97 -49.19
CA ARG A 630 24.92 32.32 -50.65
C ARG A 630 23.58 31.81 -51.27
N SER A 631 22.90 32.41 -52.27
CA SER A 631 23.30 32.97 -53.59
C SER A 631 23.67 31.87 -54.61
N LEU A 632 23.18 31.84 -55.87
CA LEU A 632 22.26 32.72 -56.64
C LEU A 632 20.83 32.09 -56.65
N GLY A 633 19.81 32.37 -57.49
CA GLY A 633 19.52 33.26 -58.65
C GLY A 633 18.25 32.73 -59.39
N ASP A 634 17.52 33.45 -60.25
CA ASP A 634 17.56 34.87 -60.65
C ASP A 634 16.18 35.34 -61.26
N GLY A 635 16.12 36.37 -62.12
CA GLY A 635 14.87 37.00 -62.61
C GLY A 635 14.00 36.24 -63.66
N GLU A 636 12.81 36.71 -64.08
CA GLU A 636 12.19 38.05 -63.95
C GLU A 636 10.69 38.06 -63.46
N ARG A 637 10.00 39.21 -63.59
CA ARG A 637 8.80 39.62 -62.82
C ARG A 637 7.47 39.58 -63.60
N ALA A 638 6.35 39.28 -62.91
CA ALA A 638 5.06 40.02 -63.03
C ALA A 638 4.02 39.57 -61.98
N GLY A 639 3.11 40.47 -61.57
CA GLY A 639 1.80 40.13 -60.98
C GLY A 639 1.74 39.85 -59.48
N GLY A 640 1.45 40.87 -58.66
CA GLY A 640 1.22 40.69 -57.22
C GLY A 640 -0.24 40.39 -56.86
N LYS A 641 -0.47 39.47 -55.92
CA LYS A 641 -1.66 39.40 -55.07
C LYS A 641 -1.22 39.20 -53.62
N ARG A 642 -1.82 39.94 -52.68
CA ARG A 642 -1.61 39.75 -51.23
C ARG A 642 -2.03 38.33 -50.85
N ARG A 643 -1.18 37.57 -50.14
CA ARG A 643 -1.64 36.35 -49.47
C ARG A 643 -2.57 36.76 -48.33
N ARG A 644 -3.81 36.24 -48.36
CA ARG A 644 -4.73 36.29 -47.22
C ARG A 644 -4.08 35.54 -46.05
N VAL A 645 -4.31 35.99 -44.82
CA VAL A 645 -4.01 35.16 -43.65
C VAL A 645 -4.90 33.92 -43.72
N ASP A 646 -4.31 32.74 -43.50
CA ASP A 646 -5.04 31.48 -43.55
C ASP A 646 -6.06 31.43 -42.37
N ARG A 647 -7.36 31.43 -42.69
CA ARG A 647 -8.42 31.14 -41.70
C ARG A 647 -8.27 29.67 -41.23
N PRO A 648 -8.66 29.33 -39.98
CA PRO A 648 -8.73 27.94 -39.56
C PRO A 648 -9.63 27.14 -40.51
N ARG A 649 -9.25 25.90 -40.76
CA ARG A 649 -9.91 25.01 -41.72
C ARG A 649 -11.13 24.40 -41.02
N ARG A 650 -12.35 24.89 -41.29
CA ARG A 650 -13.59 24.28 -40.78
C ARG A 650 -13.57 22.76 -41.10
N MET A 651 -13.94 21.94 -40.12
CA MET A 651 -14.10 20.49 -40.27
C MET A 651 -15.07 20.19 -41.42
N THR A 652 -14.77 19.19 -42.25
CA THR A 652 -15.72 18.80 -43.30
C THR A 652 -16.84 17.94 -42.71
N ARG A 653 -17.99 17.92 -43.38
CA ARG A 653 -19.09 17.03 -43.00
C ARG A 653 -18.69 15.55 -43.02
N GLU A 654 -17.82 15.15 -43.97
CA GLU A 654 -17.28 13.78 -44.05
C GLU A 654 -16.41 13.46 -42.81
N ASP A 655 -15.55 14.40 -42.39
CA ASP A 655 -14.74 14.23 -41.16
C ASP A 655 -15.65 14.15 -39.90
N HIS A 656 -16.67 14.99 -39.81
CA HIS A 656 -17.64 14.99 -38.70
C HIS A 656 -18.43 13.67 -38.62
N GLU A 657 -18.92 13.16 -39.76
CA GLU A 657 -19.62 11.88 -39.82
C GLU A 657 -18.68 10.72 -39.40
N ILE A 658 -17.42 10.70 -39.86
CA ILE A 658 -16.39 9.70 -39.47
C ILE A 658 -16.07 9.76 -37.96
N TYR A 659 -15.91 10.94 -37.39
CA TYR A 659 -15.65 11.08 -35.95
C TYR A 659 -16.86 10.67 -35.12
N SER A 660 -18.08 11.00 -35.57
CA SER A 660 -19.33 10.62 -34.89
C SER A 660 -19.50 9.10 -34.86
N GLU A 661 -19.36 8.41 -36.00
CA GLU A 661 -19.39 6.94 -36.08
C GLU A 661 -18.36 6.31 -35.13
N ARG A 662 -17.19 6.94 -34.94
CA ARG A 662 -16.14 6.42 -34.06
C ARG A 662 -16.49 6.54 -32.58
N LEU A 663 -17.07 7.66 -32.15
CA LEU A 663 -17.51 7.83 -30.76
C LEU A 663 -18.72 6.94 -30.45
N GLU A 664 -19.69 6.86 -31.37
CA GLU A 664 -20.82 5.95 -31.26
C GLU A 664 -20.33 4.51 -31.09
N LYS A 665 -19.42 4.05 -31.95
CA LYS A 665 -18.81 2.71 -31.85
C LYS A 665 -18.03 2.45 -30.55
N TYR A 666 -17.48 3.48 -29.91
CA TYR A 666 -16.81 3.37 -28.61
C TYR A 666 -17.84 3.09 -27.49
N TYR A 667 -18.87 3.93 -27.39
CA TYR A 667 -19.90 3.80 -26.36
C TYR A 667 -20.85 2.60 -26.60
N MET A 668 -21.24 2.35 -27.85
CA MET A 668 -22.12 1.23 -28.25
C MET A 668 -21.45 -0.15 -28.16
N GLY A 669 -20.16 -0.21 -27.77
CA GLY A 669 -19.41 -1.47 -27.64
C GLY A 669 -19.86 -2.39 -26.51
N GLY A 670 -20.82 -1.98 -25.66
CA GLY A 670 -21.20 -2.68 -24.43
C GLY A 670 -20.17 -2.51 -23.31
N THR A 671 -20.50 -2.86 -22.06
CA THR A 671 -19.62 -2.63 -20.89
C THR A 671 -18.57 -3.74 -20.69
N TRP A 672 -17.42 -3.39 -20.11
CA TRP A 672 -16.38 -4.34 -19.68
C TRP A 672 -15.65 -3.81 -18.45
N HIS A 673 -14.65 -4.57 -17.96
CA HIS A 673 -13.85 -4.17 -16.80
C HIS A 673 -12.36 -4.14 -17.14
N GLY A 674 -11.63 -3.17 -16.58
CA GLY A 674 -10.18 -3.07 -16.54
C GLY A 674 -9.61 -3.57 -15.20
N GLN A 675 -8.48 -3.00 -14.77
CA GLN A 675 -7.85 -3.30 -13.49
C GLN A 675 -8.79 -3.05 -12.30
N SER A 676 -8.70 -3.89 -11.27
CA SER A 676 -9.44 -3.75 -10.02
C SER A 676 -9.09 -2.46 -9.27
N ALA A 677 -10.09 -1.87 -8.60
CA ALA A 677 -9.92 -0.66 -7.79
C ALA A 677 -8.91 -0.92 -6.64
N ALA A 678 -8.99 -2.08 -5.99
CA ALA A 678 -8.03 -2.49 -4.96
C ALA A 678 -6.61 -2.67 -5.55
N GLY A 679 -6.49 -3.13 -6.80
CA GLY A 679 -5.21 -3.21 -7.51
C GLY A 679 -4.60 -1.82 -7.76
N THR A 680 -5.42 -0.83 -8.12
CA THR A 680 -4.96 0.56 -8.28
C THR A 680 -4.49 1.18 -6.96
N ILE A 681 -5.17 0.91 -5.83
CA ILE A 681 -4.67 1.30 -4.50
C ILE A 681 -3.41 0.50 -4.09
N TYR A 682 -3.26 -0.75 -4.52
CA TYR A 682 -2.02 -1.52 -4.30
C TYR A 682 -0.81 -0.89 -5.00
N LEU A 683 -0.99 -0.43 -6.25
CA LEU A 683 0.05 0.30 -6.98
C LEU A 683 0.41 1.62 -6.29
N LEU A 684 -0.56 2.32 -5.70
CA LEU A 684 -0.29 3.49 -4.84
C LEU A 684 0.55 3.10 -3.61
N ALA A 685 0.14 2.08 -2.85
CA ALA A 685 0.88 1.62 -1.67
C ALA A 685 2.32 1.18 -2.03
N THR A 686 2.52 0.63 -3.23
CA THR A 686 3.82 0.27 -3.81
C THR A 686 4.67 1.52 -4.09
N VAL A 687 4.09 2.56 -4.71
CA VAL A 687 4.77 3.85 -4.94
C VAL A 687 5.10 4.58 -3.64
N LEU A 688 4.31 4.39 -2.59
CA LEU A 688 4.55 4.95 -1.25
C LEU A 688 5.56 4.13 -0.40
N GLU A 689 6.04 2.98 -0.90
CA GLU A 689 6.88 2.01 -0.17
C GLU A 689 6.23 1.45 1.13
N ARG A 690 4.89 1.45 1.23
CA ARG A 690 4.10 1.08 2.43
C ARG A 690 3.41 -0.28 2.32
N VAL A 691 3.94 -1.19 1.50
CA VAL A 691 3.28 -2.48 1.19
C VAL A 691 3.49 -3.53 2.28
N ASP A 692 2.42 -4.16 2.72
CA ASP A 692 2.41 -5.30 3.64
C ASP A 692 1.50 -6.46 3.16
N ASN A 693 1.38 -7.50 3.98
CA ASN A 693 0.53 -8.66 3.70
C ASN A 693 -0.98 -8.38 3.81
N GLU A 694 -1.41 -7.34 4.53
CA GLU A 694 -2.83 -6.97 4.65
C GLU A 694 -3.30 -6.29 3.36
N LEU A 695 -2.54 -5.31 2.88
CA LEU A 695 -2.79 -4.59 1.63
C LEU A 695 -2.67 -5.53 0.42
N LEU A 696 -1.69 -6.45 0.41
CA LEU A 696 -1.59 -7.49 -0.63
C LEU A 696 -2.78 -8.46 -0.60
N TRP A 697 -3.24 -8.86 0.59
CA TRP A 697 -4.42 -9.72 0.69
C TRP A 697 -5.68 -9.03 0.15
N LEU A 698 -5.91 -7.76 0.46
CA LEU A 698 -7.04 -6.98 -0.05
C LEU A 698 -6.98 -6.81 -1.58
N ALA A 699 -5.79 -6.56 -2.16
CA ALA A 699 -5.60 -6.50 -3.60
C ALA A 699 -5.87 -7.85 -4.30
N ILE A 700 -5.45 -8.95 -3.68
CA ILE A 700 -5.73 -10.32 -4.11
C ILE A 700 -7.25 -10.61 -4.09
N LEU A 701 -7.98 -10.19 -3.06
CA LEU A 701 -9.43 -10.36 -2.99
C LEU A 701 -10.15 -9.61 -4.12
N GLY A 702 -9.76 -8.38 -4.44
CA GLY A 702 -10.33 -7.62 -5.57
C GLY A 702 -10.13 -8.33 -6.91
N LEU A 703 -8.91 -8.81 -7.19
CA LEU A 703 -8.61 -9.61 -8.39
C LEU A 703 -9.40 -10.93 -8.43
N THR A 704 -9.48 -11.64 -7.31
CA THR A 704 -10.25 -12.90 -7.22
C THR A 704 -11.75 -12.65 -7.39
N TYR A 705 -12.29 -11.53 -6.91
CA TYR A 705 -13.67 -11.12 -7.14
C TYR A 705 -13.96 -10.87 -8.62
N GLN A 706 -13.11 -10.11 -9.33
CA GLN A 706 -13.26 -9.91 -10.77
C GLN A 706 -13.23 -11.23 -11.56
N TYR A 707 -12.38 -12.19 -11.19
CA TYR A 707 -12.30 -13.49 -11.87
C TYR A 707 -13.50 -14.42 -11.55
N THR A 708 -13.85 -14.56 -10.28
CA THR A 708 -14.96 -15.45 -9.83
C THR A 708 -16.32 -14.95 -10.31
N THR A 709 -16.52 -13.63 -10.43
CA THR A 709 -17.72 -13.02 -11.02
C THR A 709 -17.67 -12.92 -12.56
N ALA A 710 -16.65 -13.49 -13.21
CA ALA A 710 -16.46 -13.50 -14.66
C ALA A 710 -16.45 -12.10 -15.33
N ARG A 711 -15.94 -11.08 -14.62
CA ARG A 711 -15.69 -9.73 -15.16
C ARG A 711 -14.45 -9.65 -16.04
N ILE A 712 -13.43 -10.44 -15.72
CA ILE A 712 -12.16 -10.54 -16.46
C ILE A 712 -11.94 -11.95 -17.02
N SER A 713 -11.22 -12.05 -18.14
CA SER A 713 -10.82 -13.34 -18.70
C SER A 713 -9.74 -14.04 -17.87
N ARG A 714 -9.62 -15.37 -18.01
CA ARG A 714 -8.52 -16.12 -17.35
C ARG A 714 -7.13 -15.70 -17.83
N GLN A 715 -6.99 -15.16 -19.04
CA GLN A 715 -5.70 -14.64 -19.49
C GLN A 715 -5.29 -13.44 -18.62
N GLN A 716 -6.14 -12.41 -18.57
CA GLN A 716 -5.94 -11.23 -17.72
C GLN A 716 -5.74 -11.60 -16.23
N TYR A 717 -6.52 -12.57 -15.72
CA TYR A 717 -6.32 -13.07 -14.36
C TYR A 717 -4.96 -13.77 -14.18
N ASN A 718 -4.51 -14.62 -15.11
CA ASN A 718 -3.20 -15.26 -15.03
C ASN A 718 -2.06 -14.22 -15.07
N ASP A 719 -2.20 -13.21 -15.93
CA ASP A 719 -1.22 -12.14 -16.10
C ASP A 719 -1.08 -11.33 -14.80
N LEU A 720 -2.19 -10.86 -14.22
CA LEU A 720 -2.20 -10.16 -12.93
C LEU A 720 -1.81 -11.06 -11.74
N HIS A 721 -2.20 -12.35 -11.77
CA HIS A 721 -1.74 -13.33 -10.78
C HIS A 721 -0.23 -13.47 -10.79
N SER A 722 0.43 -13.42 -11.96
CA SER A 722 1.91 -13.51 -12.03
C SER A 722 2.60 -12.36 -11.27
N VAL A 723 2.04 -11.15 -11.35
CA VAL A 723 2.53 -9.97 -10.61
C VAL A 723 2.32 -10.15 -9.09
N TYR A 724 1.14 -10.60 -8.66
CA TYR A 724 0.88 -10.86 -7.24
C TYR A 724 1.62 -12.08 -6.70
N TYR A 725 1.99 -13.06 -7.53
CA TYR A 725 2.83 -14.19 -7.15
C TYR A 725 4.25 -13.73 -6.75
N ASP A 726 4.86 -12.87 -7.56
CA ASP A 726 6.16 -12.25 -7.27
C ASP A 726 6.10 -11.41 -5.98
N GLU A 727 5.02 -10.67 -5.75
CA GLU A 727 4.81 -9.88 -4.53
C GLU A 727 4.59 -10.75 -3.28
N VAL A 728 3.81 -11.84 -3.40
CA VAL A 728 3.66 -12.83 -2.32
C VAL A 728 5.02 -13.44 -1.99
N TYR A 729 5.82 -13.81 -2.99
CA TYR A 729 7.18 -14.36 -2.78
C TYR A 729 8.14 -13.33 -2.16
N ARG A 730 8.03 -12.05 -2.56
CA ARG A 730 8.82 -10.93 -2.00
C ARG A 730 8.54 -10.70 -0.52
N LEU A 731 7.28 -10.79 -0.09
CA LEU A 731 6.88 -10.57 1.31
C LEU A 731 6.94 -11.83 2.18
N ASN A 732 6.78 -13.02 1.60
CA ASN A 732 6.64 -14.29 2.32
C ASN A 732 7.70 -15.31 1.85
N PRO A 733 9.00 -15.06 2.06
CA PRO A 733 10.06 -16.00 1.70
C PRO A 733 9.90 -17.31 2.48
N GLN A 734 9.92 -18.44 1.76
CA GLN A 734 9.72 -19.76 2.37
C GLN A 734 10.86 -20.12 3.34
N PRO A 735 10.56 -20.70 4.53
CA PRO A 735 11.57 -21.22 5.43
C PRO A 735 12.27 -22.46 4.84
N LEU A 736 13.48 -22.77 5.34
CA LEU A 736 14.29 -23.91 4.91
C LEU A 736 13.80 -25.27 5.42
N GLU A 737 12.76 -25.30 6.26
CA GLU A 737 12.13 -26.51 6.82
C GLU A 737 10.65 -26.52 6.45
N GLU A 738 10.11 -27.68 6.05
CA GLU A 738 8.78 -27.79 5.45
C GLU A 738 7.64 -27.48 6.43
N ASP A 739 6.79 -26.52 6.03
CA ASP A 739 5.38 -26.35 6.43
C ASP A 739 5.02 -26.34 7.94
N VAL A 740 5.97 -26.00 8.83
CA VAL A 740 5.71 -25.77 10.26
C VAL A 740 4.95 -24.46 10.46
N LEU A 741 3.61 -24.52 10.49
CA LEU A 741 2.76 -23.41 10.94
C LEU A 741 3.14 -23.00 12.38
N THR A 742 3.19 -21.69 12.62
CA THR A 742 3.43 -21.08 13.94
C THR A 742 2.18 -20.34 14.42
N PRO A 743 2.03 -20.03 15.73
CA PRO A 743 0.85 -19.31 16.25
C PRO A 743 0.60 -17.95 15.59
N ASP A 744 1.67 -17.31 15.11
CA ASP A 744 1.68 -15.96 14.54
C ASP A 744 1.85 -15.96 13.00
N ASP A 745 1.66 -17.11 12.34
CA ASP A 745 1.73 -17.22 10.88
C ASP A 745 0.55 -16.51 10.20
N LEU A 746 0.78 -15.26 9.79
CA LEU A 746 -0.12 -14.45 8.97
C LEU A 746 0.35 -14.37 7.50
N THR A 747 1.12 -15.36 7.02
CA THR A 747 1.65 -15.33 5.65
C THR A 747 0.58 -15.48 4.60
N VAL A 748 0.74 -14.78 3.47
CA VAL A 748 0.05 -15.10 2.22
C VAL A 748 0.91 -16.09 1.45
N ARG A 749 0.29 -17.09 0.83
CA ARG A 749 0.99 -18.16 0.11
C ARG A 749 0.25 -18.49 -1.19
N ALA A 750 0.98 -18.67 -2.28
CA ALA A 750 0.41 -19.20 -3.53
C ALA A 750 -0.08 -20.65 -3.34
N THR A 751 -1.10 -21.04 -4.10
CA THR A 751 -1.68 -22.39 -4.13
C THR A 751 -2.40 -22.61 -5.45
N ASP A 752 -2.46 -23.85 -5.94
CA ASP A 752 -3.52 -24.20 -6.89
C ASP A 752 -4.85 -24.29 -6.14
N GLU A 753 -5.92 -23.86 -6.81
CA GLU A 753 -7.29 -23.88 -6.32
C GLU A 753 -8.18 -24.73 -7.24
N LEU A 754 -9.11 -25.49 -6.66
CA LEU A 754 -10.03 -26.31 -7.44
C LEU A 754 -11.21 -25.46 -7.91
N ARG A 755 -11.78 -25.81 -9.08
CA ARG A 755 -13.04 -25.23 -9.59
C ARG A 755 -14.28 -25.74 -8.85
N PHE A 756 -14.15 -25.99 -7.55
CA PHE A 756 -15.20 -26.52 -6.69
C PHE A 756 -15.61 -25.45 -5.67
N THR A 757 -16.84 -24.97 -5.79
CA THR A 757 -17.41 -23.93 -4.91
C THR A 757 -17.23 -24.31 -3.44
N LEU A 758 -16.56 -23.47 -2.64
CA LEU A 758 -16.39 -23.61 -1.18
C LEU A 758 -15.90 -25.01 -0.71
N PHE A 759 -15.04 -25.68 -1.48
CA PHE A 759 -14.76 -27.12 -1.28
C PHE A 759 -14.17 -27.49 0.09
N ARG A 760 -13.56 -26.54 0.80
CA ARG A 760 -13.00 -26.72 2.15
C ARG A 760 -14.05 -26.69 3.27
N HIS A 761 -15.29 -26.33 2.93
CA HIS A 761 -16.39 -26.12 3.88
C HIS A 761 -17.53 -27.13 3.66
N TRP A 762 -17.73 -27.55 2.40
CA TRP A 762 -18.62 -28.64 2.02
C TRP A 762 -18.08 -30.04 2.33
N THR A 763 -18.89 -31.06 2.01
CA THR A 763 -18.40 -32.41 1.65
C THR A 763 -17.84 -32.40 0.22
N LEU A 764 -17.04 -33.39 -0.17
CA LEU A 764 -16.55 -33.46 -1.56
C LEU A 764 -17.71 -33.64 -2.56
N TYR A 765 -18.74 -34.41 -2.19
CA TYR A 765 -19.92 -34.60 -3.03
C TYR A 765 -20.67 -33.28 -3.25
N ASP A 766 -20.91 -32.53 -2.17
CA ASP A 766 -21.69 -31.29 -2.24
C ASP A 766 -20.90 -30.17 -2.92
N ALA A 767 -19.59 -30.08 -2.72
CA ALA A 767 -18.74 -29.14 -3.44
C ALA A 767 -18.86 -29.35 -4.96
N MET A 768 -18.78 -30.61 -5.42
CA MET A 768 -18.98 -30.94 -6.83
C MET A 768 -20.43 -30.77 -7.30
N LEU A 769 -21.42 -30.88 -6.41
CA LEU A 769 -22.84 -30.68 -6.72
C LEU A 769 -23.18 -29.19 -6.95
N HIS A 770 -22.58 -28.27 -6.19
CA HIS A 770 -22.86 -26.83 -6.25
C HIS A 770 -21.92 -26.04 -7.18
N SER A 771 -21.19 -26.74 -8.07
CA SER A 771 -20.19 -26.13 -8.96
C SER A 771 -20.69 -26.00 -10.40
N SER A 772 -20.81 -24.77 -10.91
CA SER A 772 -21.27 -24.45 -12.29
C SER A 772 -20.51 -25.23 -13.37
N TYR A 773 -19.19 -25.39 -13.21
CA TYR A 773 -18.36 -26.12 -14.15
C TYR A 773 -18.71 -27.63 -14.22
N VAL A 774 -18.90 -28.26 -13.05
CA VAL A 774 -19.31 -29.66 -12.94
C VAL A 774 -20.74 -29.83 -13.46
N ALA A 775 -21.60 -28.83 -13.24
CA ALA A 775 -22.96 -28.81 -13.76
C ALA A 775 -22.97 -28.90 -15.29
N SER A 776 -22.31 -27.99 -16.02
CA SER A 776 -22.29 -27.98 -17.49
C SER A 776 -21.94 -29.35 -18.09
N LYS A 777 -20.80 -29.92 -17.64
CA LYS A 777 -20.25 -31.18 -18.19
C LYS A 777 -21.09 -32.39 -17.78
N LEU A 778 -21.33 -32.62 -16.48
CA LEU A 778 -22.00 -33.84 -16.02
C LEU A 778 -23.53 -33.77 -16.11
N GLY A 779 -24.12 -32.60 -15.89
CA GLY A 779 -25.58 -32.38 -15.90
C GLY A 779 -26.26 -32.75 -14.59
N ILE A 780 -25.63 -32.39 -13.48
CA ILE A 780 -25.93 -32.87 -12.11
C ILE A 780 -27.31 -32.50 -11.59
N TRP A 781 -28.00 -31.52 -12.18
CA TRP A 781 -29.41 -31.25 -11.87
C TRP A 781 -30.27 -32.50 -12.11
N LYS A 782 -30.04 -33.25 -13.19
CA LYS A 782 -30.77 -34.51 -13.49
C LYS A 782 -30.13 -35.74 -12.85
N GLU A 783 -30.95 -36.70 -12.46
CA GLU A 783 -30.54 -37.97 -11.82
C GLU A 783 -29.45 -38.73 -12.61
N ARG A 784 -29.51 -38.73 -13.96
CA ARG A 784 -28.46 -39.32 -14.83
C ARG A 784 -27.09 -38.63 -14.67
N GLY A 785 -27.06 -37.33 -14.41
CA GLY A 785 -25.84 -36.58 -14.11
C GLY A 785 -25.30 -36.88 -12.72
N ARG A 786 -26.18 -36.99 -11.71
CA ARG A 786 -25.81 -37.42 -10.34
C ARG A 786 -25.21 -38.84 -10.36
N LYS A 787 -25.79 -39.76 -11.13
CA LYS A 787 -25.22 -41.12 -11.36
C LYS A 787 -23.85 -41.09 -12.07
N LYS A 788 -23.60 -40.16 -12.99
CA LYS A 788 -22.25 -39.94 -13.56
C LYS A 788 -21.26 -39.44 -12.50
N LEU A 789 -21.65 -38.48 -11.67
CA LEU A 789 -20.80 -37.95 -10.59
C LEU A 789 -20.42 -39.05 -9.58
N THR A 790 -21.39 -39.85 -9.13
CA THR A 790 -21.11 -41.01 -8.26
C THR A 790 -20.20 -42.03 -8.95
N GLY A 791 -20.37 -42.27 -10.26
CA GLY A 791 -19.48 -43.14 -11.06
C GLY A 791 -18.04 -42.63 -11.18
N LEU A 792 -17.85 -41.32 -11.30
CA LEU A 792 -16.53 -40.67 -11.30
C LEU A 792 -15.83 -40.85 -9.94
N LEU A 793 -16.52 -40.56 -8.83
CA LEU A 793 -16.01 -40.76 -7.47
C LEU A 793 -15.64 -42.24 -7.21
N ALA A 794 -16.52 -43.17 -7.64
CA ALA A 794 -16.26 -44.61 -7.53
C ALA A 794 -15.08 -45.07 -8.40
N LYS A 795 -14.88 -44.51 -9.60
CA LYS A 795 -13.72 -44.82 -10.45
C LYS A 795 -12.39 -44.30 -9.86
N MET A 796 -12.42 -43.17 -9.14
CA MET A 796 -11.28 -42.72 -8.33
C MET A 796 -11.04 -43.58 -7.07
N GLY A 797 -11.87 -44.61 -6.83
CA GLY A 797 -11.74 -45.51 -5.68
C GLY A 797 -12.11 -44.86 -4.35
N PHE A 798 -12.98 -43.85 -4.36
CA PHE A 798 -13.49 -43.20 -3.15
C PHE A 798 -14.87 -43.77 -2.80
N SER A 799 -15.08 -44.13 -1.53
CA SER A 799 -16.41 -44.57 -1.07
C SER A 799 -17.36 -43.38 -0.93
N LEU A 800 -18.66 -43.60 -1.18
CA LEU A 800 -19.67 -42.53 -1.05
C LEU A 800 -19.69 -41.92 0.35
N GLN A 801 -19.44 -42.74 1.39
CA GLN A 801 -19.33 -42.28 2.77
C GLN A 801 -18.18 -41.27 2.95
N GLN A 802 -16.96 -41.59 2.50
CA GLN A 802 -15.82 -40.69 2.60
C GLN A 802 -16.03 -39.39 1.80
N THR A 803 -16.76 -39.43 0.67
CA THR A 803 -17.07 -38.23 -0.12
C THR A 803 -18.17 -37.36 0.50
N GLN A 804 -18.92 -37.90 1.47
CA GLN A 804 -19.95 -37.21 2.26
C GLN A 804 -19.46 -36.76 3.65
N GLU A 805 -18.18 -36.94 3.97
CA GLU A 805 -17.57 -36.32 5.15
C GLU A 805 -17.17 -34.87 4.85
N GLN A 806 -17.36 -33.98 5.82
CA GLN A 806 -16.90 -32.59 5.72
C GLN A 806 -15.39 -32.55 5.49
N TYR A 807 -14.91 -31.65 4.64
CA TYR A 807 -13.49 -31.56 4.29
C TYR A 807 -12.57 -31.46 5.52
N ALA A 808 -12.96 -30.77 6.59
CA ALA A 808 -12.16 -30.73 7.81
C ALA A 808 -11.85 -32.13 8.40
N LEU A 809 -12.85 -33.03 8.41
CA LEU A 809 -12.77 -34.38 9.03
C LEU A 809 -12.24 -35.46 8.09
N MET A 810 -12.49 -35.33 6.79
CA MET A 810 -12.13 -36.26 5.71
C MET A 810 -10.70 -36.83 5.82
N ASP A 811 -10.54 -38.12 5.49
CA ASP A 811 -9.26 -38.86 5.49
C ASP A 811 -8.07 -38.08 4.90
N LYS A 812 -6.90 -38.16 5.56
CA LYS A 812 -5.67 -37.51 5.09
C LYS A 812 -5.23 -38.06 3.72
N ASP A 813 -5.29 -39.37 3.54
CA ASP A 813 -4.87 -40.03 2.30
C ASP A 813 -5.80 -39.68 1.13
N LEU A 814 -7.10 -39.46 1.41
CA LEU A 814 -8.06 -38.93 0.46
C LEU A 814 -7.70 -37.50 0.06
N LYS A 815 -7.47 -36.60 1.03
CA LYS A 815 -7.01 -35.22 0.76
C LYS A 815 -5.74 -35.16 -0.08
N GLN A 816 -4.76 -36.00 0.21
CA GLN A 816 -3.48 -36.02 -0.51
C GLN A 816 -3.58 -36.64 -1.91
N THR A 817 -4.44 -37.63 -2.13
CA THR A 817 -4.58 -38.30 -3.45
C THR A 817 -5.65 -37.68 -4.35
N LEU A 818 -6.63 -36.95 -3.80
CA LEU A 818 -7.74 -36.33 -4.54
C LEU A 818 -7.28 -35.54 -5.77
N VAL A 819 -6.28 -34.67 -5.58
CA VAL A 819 -5.77 -33.77 -6.62
C VAL A 819 -5.20 -34.56 -7.81
N VAL A 820 -4.44 -35.63 -7.54
CA VAL A 820 -3.81 -36.47 -8.57
C VAL A 820 -4.86 -37.31 -9.31
N LYS A 821 -5.78 -37.97 -8.58
CA LYS A 821 -6.81 -38.80 -9.21
C LYS A 821 -7.81 -38.01 -10.04
N LEU A 822 -8.05 -36.73 -9.71
CA LEU A 822 -8.83 -35.82 -10.55
C LEU A 822 -8.12 -35.55 -11.88
N ASP A 823 -6.82 -35.28 -11.88
CA ASP A 823 -6.05 -35.08 -13.13
C ASP A 823 -6.07 -36.34 -14.02
N GLU A 824 -5.97 -37.54 -13.41
CA GLU A 824 -5.97 -38.82 -14.12
C GLU A 824 -7.33 -39.19 -14.73
N ILE A 825 -8.44 -39.01 -13.98
CA ILE A 825 -9.72 -39.65 -14.30
C ILE A 825 -10.80 -38.64 -14.74
N ALA A 826 -10.77 -37.40 -14.26
CA ALA A 826 -11.80 -36.41 -14.61
C ALA A 826 -11.83 -36.02 -16.11
N PRO A 827 -10.71 -35.99 -16.87
CA PRO A 827 -10.73 -35.74 -18.31
C PRO A 827 -11.61 -36.72 -19.11
N GLU A 828 -11.71 -38.00 -18.72
CA GLU A 828 -12.63 -38.96 -19.37
C GLU A 828 -14.10 -38.54 -19.28
N TYR A 829 -14.46 -37.79 -18.23
CA TYR A 829 -15.80 -37.28 -17.99
C TYR A 829 -16.05 -35.89 -18.61
N GLY A 830 -15.06 -35.36 -19.35
CA GLY A 830 -15.09 -34.03 -19.95
C GLY A 830 -14.73 -32.89 -18.99
N LEU A 831 -14.22 -33.21 -17.80
CA LEU A 831 -13.76 -32.26 -16.80
C LEU A 831 -12.25 -32.04 -16.95
N VAL A 832 -11.88 -31.20 -17.91
CA VAL A 832 -10.49 -30.75 -18.11
C VAL A 832 -10.19 -29.54 -17.21
N GLU A 833 -8.90 -29.22 -17.02
CA GLU A 833 -8.44 -27.97 -16.39
C GLU A 833 -9.12 -27.62 -15.05
N LEU A 834 -9.34 -28.62 -14.17
CA LEU A 834 -10.05 -28.46 -12.90
C LEU A 834 -9.39 -27.52 -11.87
N LYS A 835 -8.21 -26.98 -12.19
CA LYS A 835 -7.41 -26.09 -11.34
C LYS A 835 -7.23 -24.71 -11.96
N TYR A 836 -6.94 -23.74 -11.11
CA TYR A 836 -6.38 -22.43 -11.48
C TYR A 836 -5.42 -21.97 -10.37
N PRO A 837 -4.39 -21.18 -10.72
CA PRO A 837 -3.47 -20.67 -9.71
C PRO A 837 -4.17 -19.57 -8.88
N SER A 838 -3.92 -19.55 -7.58
CA SER A 838 -4.60 -18.68 -6.62
C SER A 838 -3.76 -18.48 -5.35
N PHE A 839 -4.36 -17.88 -4.33
CA PHE A 839 -3.72 -17.52 -3.08
C PHE A 839 -4.53 -17.99 -1.87
N ARG A 840 -3.79 -18.37 -0.81
CA ARG A 840 -4.33 -18.67 0.52
C ARG A 840 -3.60 -17.85 1.59
N ARG A 841 -4.31 -17.48 2.66
CA ARG A 841 -3.76 -16.73 3.79
C ARG A 841 -3.81 -17.56 5.08
N CYS A 842 -2.70 -17.63 5.79
CA CYS A 842 -2.61 -18.25 7.11
C CYS A 842 -3.15 -17.33 8.22
N PHE A 843 -3.63 -17.94 9.30
CA PHE A 843 -4.09 -17.27 10.54
C PHE A 843 -3.56 -18.01 11.78
N GLY A 844 -2.31 -18.47 11.69
CA GLY A 844 -1.66 -19.34 12.68
C GLY A 844 -2.48 -20.58 13.00
N TYR A 845 -2.80 -20.78 14.28
CA TYR A 845 -3.65 -21.88 14.76
C TYR A 845 -5.12 -21.46 14.99
N ARG A 846 -5.53 -20.24 14.62
CA ARG A 846 -6.91 -19.75 14.88
C ARG A 846 -7.94 -20.35 13.91
N SER A 847 -7.55 -20.51 12.65
CA SER A 847 -8.35 -21.16 11.61
C SER A 847 -7.44 -21.98 10.70
N GLN A 848 -8.05 -22.81 9.83
CA GLN A 848 -7.34 -23.30 8.65
C GLN A 848 -7.02 -22.12 7.70
N PRO A 849 -6.00 -22.22 6.84
CA PRO A 849 -5.70 -21.19 5.85
C PRO A 849 -6.90 -20.94 4.93
N MET A 850 -7.27 -19.67 4.74
CA MET A 850 -8.42 -19.26 3.94
C MET A 850 -7.99 -19.07 2.47
N SER A 851 -8.72 -19.63 1.51
CA SER A 851 -8.53 -19.30 0.10
C SER A 851 -9.10 -17.92 -0.22
N ALA A 852 -8.51 -17.21 -1.18
CA ALA A 852 -9.04 -15.95 -1.68
C ALA A 852 -10.45 -16.12 -2.27
N ALA A 853 -10.72 -17.23 -2.94
CA ALA A 853 -12.05 -17.51 -3.50
C ALA A 853 -13.10 -17.80 -2.41
N ASP A 854 -12.73 -18.61 -1.41
CA ASP A 854 -13.60 -18.88 -0.25
C ASP A 854 -13.93 -17.57 0.49
N ALA A 855 -12.94 -16.70 0.66
CA ALA A 855 -13.10 -15.39 1.30
C ALA A 855 -14.03 -14.45 0.51
N VAL A 856 -13.85 -14.33 -0.82
CA VAL A 856 -14.72 -13.53 -1.69
C VAL A 856 -16.18 -13.99 -1.62
N GLU A 857 -16.43 -15.30 -1.68
CA GLU A 857 -17.79 -15.86 -1.57
C GLU A 857 -18.44 -15.59 -0.21
N GLY A 858 -17.65 -15.53 0.87
CA GLY A 858 -18.11 -15.13 2.20
C GLY A 858 -18.44 -13.63 2.29
N ILE A 859 -17.56 -12.75 1.82
CA ILE A 859 -17.77 -11.28 1.85
C ILE A 859 -18.97 -10.90 0.97
N SER A 860 -19.07 -11.48 -0.23
CA SER A 860 -20.18 -11.20 -1.15
C SER A 860 -21.52 -11.64 -0.55
N ALA A 861 -21.59 -12.82 0.10
CA ALA A 861 -22.79 -13.25 0.80
C ALA A 861 -23.17 -12.36 2.00
N LEU A 862 -22.20 -11.72 2.67
CA LEU A 862 -22.52 -10.71 3.69
C LEU A 862 -23.12 -9.44 3.06
N LEU A 863 -22.59 -8.98 1.93
CA LEU A 863 -23.12 -7.81 1.20
C LEU A 863 -24.57 -8.04 0.78
N ASP A 864 -24.85 -9.13 0.05
CA ASP A 864 -26.20 -9.41 -0.46
C ASP A 864 -27.22 -9.71 0.63
N VAL A 865 -26.88 -10.53 1.64
CA VAL A 865 -27.88 -11.22 2.47
C VAL A 865 -27.58 -11.33 3.98
N ALA A 866 -26.66 -10.54 4.54
CA ALA A 866 -26.44 -10.57 6.00
C ALA A 866 -27.63 -10.06 6.83
N GLY A 867 -28.49 -9.24 6.23
CA GLY A 867 -29.67 -8.60 6.80
C GLY A 867 -30.81 -8.54 5.77
N GLY A 868 -31.96 -8.02 6.17
CA GLY A 868 -33.19 -8.01 5.37
C GLY A 868 -33.83 -9.40 5.25
N ILE A 869 -33.14 -10.32 4.58
CA ILE A 869 -33.66 -11.64 4.17
C ILE A 869 -33.46 -12.68 5.28
N ARG A 870 -34.52 -13.43 5.61
CA ARG A 870 -34.51 -14.49 6.63
C ARG A 870 -34.07 -15.83 6.01
N LEU A 871 -32.77 -16.11 6.06
CA LEU A 871 -32.20 -17.40 5.68
C LEU A 871 -31.99 -18.31 6.90
N GLU A 872 -32.42 -19.57 6.81
CA GLU A 872 -32.00 -20.61 7.75
C GLU A 872 -30.66 -21.19 7.31
N VAL A 873 -29.71 -21.25 8.25
CA VAL A 873 -28.34 -21.69 8.02
C VAL A 873 -28.07 -22.92 8.90
N GLU A 874 -27.39 -23.92 8.34
CA GLU A 874 -27.02 -25.14 9.06
C GLU A 874 -25.99 -24.84 10.16
N VAL A 875 -26.19 -25.46 11.33
CA VAL A 875 -25.30 -25.32 12.49
C VAL A 875 -24.20 -26.38 12.42
N GLU A 876 -22.93 -25.98 12.53
CA GLU A 876 -21.80 -26.92 12.64
C GLU A 876 -22.06 -27.95 13.76
N GLY A 877 -22.04 -29.24 13.41
CA GLY A 877 -22.35 -30.34 14.33
C GLY A 877 -23.78 -30.88 14.28
N ALA A 878 -24.69 -30.29 13.50
CA ALA A 878 -26.07 -30.73 13.36
C ALA A 878 -26.23 -31.98 12.46
N ARG A 879 -25.83 -33.14 13.02
CA ARG A 879 -26.01 -34.55 12.56
C ARG A 879 -24.89 -35.19 11.73
N ARG A 880 -24.80 -36.51 11.91
CA ARG A 880 -24.19 -37.49 10.98
C ARG A 880 -25.20 -37.82 9.87
N GLY A 881 -24.71 -38.25 8.70
CA GLY A 881 -25.50 -38.42 7.48
C GLY A 881 -26.77 -39.26 7.62
N GLY A 882 -27.82 -38.84 6.93
CA GLY A 882 -29.14 -39.46 6.89
C GLY A 882 -30.17 -38.46 6.35
N GLU A 883 -31.11 -38.93 5.54
CA GLU A 883 -32.11 -38.08 4.88
C GLU A 883 -33.05 -37.35 5.86
N TRP A 884 -33.28 -36.07 5.57
CA TRP A 884 -34.33 -35.18 6.10
C TRP A 884 -34.23 -34.73 7.59
N PHE A 885 -34.70 -33.48 7.81
CA PHE A 885 -34.84 -32.81 9.11
C PHE A 885 -33.55 -32.54 9.92
N GLY A 886 -32.54 -31.93 9.29
CA GLY A 886 -31.59 -31.08 10.03
C GLY A 886 -32.29 -29.82 10.53
N GLY A 887 -32.02 -29.38 11.76
CA GLY A 887 -32.58 -28.14 12.31
C GLY A 887 -31.74 -26.94 11.89
N GLY A 888 -32.26 -26.09 11.01
CA GLY A 888 -31.65 -24.81 10.69
C GLY A 888 -31.68 -23.86 11.88
N LYS A 889 -30.70 -22.96 11.97
CA LYS A 889 -30.81 -21.75 12.79
C LYS A 889 -31.00 -20.57 11.85
N LEU A 890 -31.96 -19.69 12.14
CA LEU A 890 -32.05 -18.40 11.48
C LEU A 890 -30.70 -17.67 11.54
N TRP A 891 -30.24 -17.13 10.41
CA TRP A 891 -29.04 -16.32 10.34
C TRP A 891 -29.20 -15.06 11.21
N GLU A 892 -28.15 -14.74 11.96
CA GLU A 892 -28.04 -13.53 12.76
C GLU A 892 -26.70 -12.87 12.44
N ALA A 893 -26.75 -11.67 11.84
CA ALA A 893 -25.55 -10.89 11.57
C ALA A 893 -24.70 -10.69 12.85
N PRO A 894 -23.36 -10.72 12.77
CA PRO A 894 -22.46 -10.56 13.93
C PRO A 894 -22.69 -9.27 14.74
N THR A 895 -23.53 -9.33 15.78
CA THR A 895 -23.65 -8.25 16.76
C THR A 895 -22.41 -8.25 17.68
N ASN A 896 -21.61 -7.19 17.60
CA ASN A 896 -20.39 -7.04 18.42
C ASN A 896 -20.76 -6.75 19.88
N GLY A 897 -21.02 -7.80 20.67
CA GLY A 897 -21.43 -7.75 22.08
C GLY A 897 -20.39 -7.20 23.06
N ARG A 898 -19.97 -5.95 22.89
CA ARG A 898 -19.13 -5.13 23.80
C ARG A 898 -19.41 -3.63 23.60
N ASP A 899 -20.69 -3.31 23.42
CA ASP A 899 -21.21 -2.07 22.85
C ASP A 899 -21.21 -0.87 23.83
N ASN A 900 -20.01 -0.47 24.28
CA ASN A 900 -19.83 0.72 25.11
C ASN A 900 -18.40 1.32 25.07
N ARG A 901 -17.55 0.89 24.13
CA ARG A 901 -16.20 1.48 23.91
C ARG A 901 -15.86 1.83 22.45
N ARG A 902 -16.47 1.19 21.45
CA ARG A 902 -16.34 1.56 20.02
C ARG A 902 -17.22 2.74 19.60
N ARG A 903 -18.20 3.11 20.43
CA ARG A 903 -19.15 4.23 20.27
C ARG A 903 -18.53 5.65 20.29
N ARG A 904 -17.25 5.74 19.94
CA ARG A 904 -16.45 6.95 19.69
C ARG A 904 -16.08 7.04 18.21
N GLU A 905 -15.59 5.95 17.62
CA GLU A 905 -15.31 5.81 16.16
C GLU A 905 -16.62 5.97 15.35
N GLU A 906 -17.73 5.42 15.85
CA GLU A 906 -19.07 5.59 15.26
C GLU A 906 -19.59 7.04 15.28
N ARG A 907 -19.06 7.90 16.16
CA ARG A 907 -19.46 9.32 16.25
C ARG A 907 -18.76 10.21 15.23
N GLU A 908 -17.72 9.71 14.57
CA GLU A 908 -16.91 10.46 13.61
C GLU A 908 -17.48 10.40 12.19
N ASN A 909 -18.59 9.66 11.97
CA ASN A 909 -19.27 9.49 10.67
C ASN A 909 -20.72 10.04 10.63
N ILE A 910 -21.15 10.82 11.63
CA ILE A 910 -22.50 11.42 11.68
C ILE A 910 -22.52 12.75 10.90
N PRO A 911 -23.54 13.05 10.07
CA PRO A 911 -23.62 14.32 9.33
C PRO A 911 -23.66 15.56 10.24
N PRO A 912 -23.03 16.69 9.83
CA PRO A 912 -23.15 17.97 10.53
C PRO A 912 -24.54 18.59 10.32
N GLY A 913 -25.52 18.10 11.10
CA GLY A 913 -26.92 18.52 11.02
C GLY A 913 -27.93 17.43 11.42
N GLY A 914 -27.50 16.16 11.53
CA GLY A 914 -28.36 15.06 11.94
C GLY A 914 -29.01 15.29 13.32
N PRO A 915 -30.30 14.94 13.51
CA PRO A 915 -31.04 15.25 14.74
C PRO A 915 -30.40 14.56 15.95
N GLN A 916 -30.00 15.36 16.93
CA GLN A 916 -29.47 14.85 18.21
C GLN A 916 -30.57 14.15 19.01
N THR A 917 -30.68 12.84 18.84
CA THR A 917 -31.54 11.99 19.66
C THR A 917 -30.99 11.93 21.09
N ASN A 918 -31.49 12.84 21.94
CA ASN A 918 -31.13 12.93 23.34
C ASN A 918 -31.50 11.64 24.09
N GLY A 919 -30.54 10.74 24.23
CA GLY A 919 -30.69 9.47 24.96
C GLY A 919 -30.78 9.67 26.47
N GLY A 920 -31.94 10.11 26.97
CA GLY A 920 -32.28 10.20 28.38
C GLY A 920 -33.58 9.48 28.71
N ASP A 921 -33.49 8.48 29.59
CA ASP A 921 -34.58 7.81 30.34
C ASP A 921 -35.96 7.61 29.67
N ALA A 922 -36.13 6.46 29.02
CA ALA A 922 -37.43 5.94 28.57
C ALA A 922 -37.76 4.56 29.23
N ALA A 923 -37.67 4.48 30.56
CA ALA A 923 -38.06 3.27 31.28
C ALA A 923 -39.59 3.14 31.40
N LYS A 924 -40.16 2.10 30.77
CA LYS A 924 -41.54 1.58 30.95
C LYS A 924 -42.69 2.61 30.89
N SER A 925 -43.43 2.60 29.78
CA SER A 925 -44.89 2.72 29.86
C SER A 925 -45.60 1.95 28.76
N LYS A 926 -46.71 1.29 29.10
CA LYS A 926 -47.75 0.88 28.15
C LYS A 926 -48.79 1.98 28.10
N ARG A 927 -49.32 2.30 26.91
CA ARG A 927 -50.75 2.57 26.73
C ARG A 927 -51.18 2.34 25.28
N VAL A 928 -52.50 2.22 25.11
CA VAL A 928 -53.18 1.97 23.84
C VAL A 928 -53.82 3.28 23.38
N GLY A 929 -53.84 3.50 22.07
CA GLY A 929 -54.57 4.55 21.36
C GLY A 929 -54.72 4.13 19.90
N GLU A 930 -55.81 4.51 19.25
CA GLU A 930 -56.21 4.07 17.90
C GLU A 930 -56.42 5.30 17.00
N GLY A 931 -56.18 5.15 15.69
CA GLY A 931 -56.28 6.23 14.67
C GLY A 931 -55.00 7.06 14.53
N GLU A 932 -54.61 7.55 13.35
CA GLU A 932 -55.28 7.59 12.03
C GLU A 932 -54.29 7.27 10.89
N GLU A 933 -54.78 7.02 9.67
CA GLU A 933 -53.98 6.63 8.49
C GLU A 933 -53.66 7.83 7.59
N MET A 934 -52.37 8.05 7.25
CA MET A 934 -51.94 8.69 5.99
C MET A 934 -50.44 8.42 5.72
N ASP A 935 -50.02 8.62 4.47
CA ASP A 935 -48.64 8.68 3.95
C ASP A 935 -47.77 7.41 4.20
N GLY A 936 -47.98 6.40 3.34
CA GLY A 936 -47.37 5.06 3.48
C GLY A 936 -46.23 4.70 2.50
N GLU A 937 -45.79 5.60 1.61
CA GLU A 937 -44.82 5.27 0.53
C GLU A 937 -43.37 5.67 0.85
N GLU A 938 -43.12 6.77 1.59
CA GLU A 938 -41.75 7.15 2.00
C GLU A 938 -41.20 6.26 3.12
N GLU A 939 -42.07 5.68 3.96
CA GLU A 939 -41.65 4.90 5.13
C GLU A 939 -41.15 3.48 4.79
N THR A 940 -41.21 3.06 3.52
CA THR A 940 -40.66 1.77 3.04
C THR A 940 -39.24 1.91 2.53
N ASP A 941 -38.95 2.80 1.56
CA ASP A 941 -37.59 3.00 1.03
C ASP A 941 -36.62 3.39 2.19
N SER A 942 -37.08 4.20 3.14
CA SER A 942 -36.32 4.58 4.36
C SER A 942 -35.94 3.38 5.26
N LYS A 943 -36.73 2.29 5.26
CA LYS A 943 -36.43 1.06 6.01
C LYS A 943 -35.59 0.07 5.21
N GLU A 944 -35.69 0.08 3.87
CA GLU A 944 -34.82 -0.73 3.02
C GLU A 944 -33.38 -0.19 3.02
N LEU A 945 -33.17 1.13 2.96
CA LEU A 945 -31.84 1.74 3.07
C LEU A 945 -31.05 1.28 4.30
N GLN A 946 -31.73 1.11 5.45
CA GLN A 946 -31.06 0.82 6.72
C GLN A 946 -30.42 -0.57 6.80
N TRP A 947 -30.90 -1.57 6.06
CA TRP A 947 -30.36 -2.94 6.19
C TRP A 947 -29.21 -3.24 5.24
N TRP A 948 -29.20 -2.74 4.00
CA TRP A 948 -28.09 -2.99 3.08
C TRP A 948 -26.85 -2.15 3.47
N VAL A 949 -27.04 -0.92 3.98
CA VAL A 949 -25.94 -0.14 4.60
C VAL A 949 -25.34 -0.89 5.80
N LYS A 950 -26.16 -1.57 6.60
CA LYS A 950 -25.68 -2.44 7.68
C LYS A 950 -24.93 -3.68 7.15
N ASN A 951 -25.34 -4.25 6.01
CA ASN A 951 -24.60 -5.32 5.34
C ASN A 951 -23.21 -4.82 4.89
N PHE A 952 -23.13 -3.66 4.24
CA PHE A 952 -21.87 -3.01 3.84
C PHE A 952 -20.88 -2.93 5.01
N TRP A 953 -21.30 -2.37 6.15
CA TRP A 953 -20.43 -2.27 7.33
C TRP A 953 -20.09 -3.63 7.94
N THR A 954 -21.02 -4.59 7.94
CA THR A 954 -20.77 -5.97 8.41
C THR A 954 -19.69 -6.66 7.56
N SER A 955 -19.71 -6.45 6.24
CA SER A 955 -18.71 -6.94 5.29
C SER A 955 -17.36 -6.22 5.43
N PHE A 956 -17.36 -4.90 5.61
CA PHE A 956 -16.15 -4.08 5.78
C PHE A 956 -15.40 -4.42 7.08
N ASP A 957 -16.12 -4.75 8.16
CA ASP A 957 -15.51 -5.27 9.40
C ASP A 957 -14.96 -6.70 9.18
N ALA A 958 -15.68 -7.54 8.42
CA ALA A 958 -15.30 -8.92 8.15
C ALA A 958 -13.99 -9.07 7.34
N LEU A 959 -13.61 -8.08 6.52
CA LEU A 959 -12.29 -8.02 5.85
C LEU A 959 -11.12 -8.20 6.82
N THR A 960 -11.27 -7.78 8.07
CA THR A 960 -10.24 -7.87 9.12
C THR A 960 -10.56 -8.89 10.22
N ASN A 961 -11.71 -9.57 10.14
CA ASN A 961 -12.22 -10.44 11.19
C ASN A 961 -12.58 -11.84 10.66
N ILE A 962 -11.60 -12.76 10.76
CA ILE A 962 -11.72 -14.16 10.34
C ILE A 962 -12.88 -14.90 11.02
N ASP A 963 -13.29 -14.53 12.24
CA ASP A 963 -14.43 -15.16 12.94
C ASP A 963 -15.78 -14.68 12.38
N SER A 964 -15.84 -13.46 11.82
CA SER A 964 -17.01 -13.02 11.02
C SER A 964 -17.01 -13.67 9.64
N LEU A 965 -15.86 -13.68 8.96
CA LEU A 965 -15.72 -14.29 7.64
C LEU A 965 -16.06 -15.79 7.65
N ARG A 966 -15.55 -16.57 8.61
CA ARG A 966 -15.86 -18.00 8.73
C ARG A 966 -17.36 -18.27 8.90
N ARG A 967 -18.08 -17.43 9.65
CA ARG A 967 -19.55 -17.55 9.78
C ARG A 967 -20.27 -17.24 8.47
N ALA A 968 -19.79 -16.26 7.71
CA ALA A 968 -20.35 -15.91 6.41
C ALA A 968 -20.26 -17.03 5.36
N LEU A 969 -19.29 -17.94 5.48
CA LEU A 969 -19.20 -19.11 4.59
C LEU A 969 -20.46 -19.99 4.69
N ASN A 970 -21.06 -20.13 5.87
CA ASN A 970 -22.29 -20.92 6.04
C ASN A 970 -23.51 -20.22 5.42
N LEU A 971 -23.53 -18.89 5.44
CA LEU A 971 -24.52 -18.07 4.73
C LEU A 971 -24.37 -18.25 3.21
N SER A 972 -23.12 -18.16 2.70
CA SER A 972 -22.79 -18.40 1.29
C SER A 972 -23.16 -19.83 0.83
N MET A 973 -22.90 -20.86 1.64
CA MET A 973 -23.34 -22.24 1.34
C MET A 973 -24.87 -22.36 1.23
N THR A 974 -25.64 -21.58 2.00
CA THR A 974 -27.11 -21.52 1.90
C THR A 974 -27.57 -20.81 0.63
N VAL A 975 -26.90 -19.71 0.25
CA VAL A 975 -27.14 -19.00 -1.03
C VAL A 975 -26.87 -19.91 -2.23
N HIS A 976 -25.74 -20.64 -2.23
CA HIS A 976 -25.40 -21.57 -3.32
C HIS A 976 -26.41 -22.72 -3.45
N ARG A 977 -26.90 -23.30 -2.34
CA ARG A 977 -28.02 -24.26 -2.37
C ARG A 977 -29.25 -23.70 -3.09
N ALA A 978 -29.72 -22.53 -2.66
CA ALA A 978 -30.91 -21.90 -3.24
C ALA A 978 -30.74 -21.64 -4.76
N ILE A 979 -29.56 -21.20 -5.21
CA ILE A 979 -29.23 -21.02 -6.63
C ILE A 979 -29.35 -22.35 -7.40
N ILE A 980 -28.77 -23.44 -6.89
CA ILE A 980 -28.80 -24.76 -7.55
C ILE A 980 -30.20 -25.35 -7.59
N ASP A 981 -30.97 -25.23 -6.51
CA ASP A 981 -32.33 -25.76 -6.42
C ASP A 981 -33.30 -24.98 -7.33
N GLN A 982 -33.23 -23.65 -7.32
CA GLN A 982 -34.03 -22.81 -8.22
C GLN A 982 -33.63 -23.02 -9.68
N GLY A 983 -32.33 -23.06 -9.99
CA GLY A 983 -31.80 -23.33 -11.33
C GLY A 983 -32.18 -24.72 -11.85
N THR A 984 -32.17 -25.73 -10.99
CA THR A 984 -32.69 -27.08 -11.30
C THR A 984 -34.18 -27.03 -11.61
N SER A 985 -34.97 -26.32 -10.79
CA SER A 985 -36.41 -26.14 -10.99
C SER A 985 -36.74 -25.55 -12.36
N ILE A 986 -36.05 -24.46 -12.75
CA ILE A 986 -36.20 -23.79 -14.05
C ILE A 986 -35.94 -24.74 -15.22
N ILE A 987 -34.86 -25.54 -15.14
CA ILE A 987 -34.45 -26.44 -16.24
C ILE A 987 -35.38 -27.67 -16.35
N ASP A 988 -35.88 -28.20 -15.24
CA ASP A 988 -36.77 -29.37 -15.25
C ASP A 988 -38.24 -29.03 -15.54
N LYS A 989 -38.71 -27.83 -15.18
CA LYS A 989 -40.01 -27.28 -15.62
C LYS A 989 -40.01 -26.84 -17.09
N GLN A 990 -38.83 -26.54 -17.66
CA GLN A 990 -38.65 -25.94 -18.98
C GLN A 990 -39.12 -24.48 -19.07
N ASP A 991 -38.97 -23.70 -18.00
CA ASP A 991 -39.40 -22.28 -17.93
C ASP A 991 -38.60 -21.33 -18.85
N ILE A 992 -37.55 -21.84 -19.50
CA ILE A 992 -36.60 -21.08 -20.33
C ILE A 992 -37.17 -20.84 -21.73
N ARG A 993 -37.61 -19.60 -21.99
CA ARG A 993 -38.12 -19.17 -23.29
C ARG A 993 -36.95 -18.75 -24.18
N THR A 994 -36.84 -19.32 -25.38
CA THR A 994 -35.82 -18.92 -26.36
C THR A 994 -36.44 -17.96 -27.36
N MET A 995 -36.05 -16.69 -27.30
CA MET A 995 -36.44 -15.66 -28.26
C MET A 995 -35.48 -15.68 -29.47
N ARG A 996 -35.63 -14.75 -30.43
CA ARG A 996 -34.74 -14.69 -31.62
C ARG A 996 -33.26 -14.60 -31.23
N ASN A 997 -32.95 -13.67 -30.32
CA ASN A 997 -31.60 -13.14 -30.10
C ASN A 997 -31.06 -13.41 -28.68
N HIS A 998 -31.92 -13.78 -27.73
CA HIS A 998 -31.56 -14.07 -26.34
C HIS A 998 -32.52 -15.12 -25.74
N ARG A 999 -32.24 -15.60 -24.53
CA ARG A 999 -33.13 -16.47 -23.74
C ARG A 999 -33.69 -15.71 -22.54
N VAL A 1000 -34.94 -15.97 -22.17
CA VAL A 1000 -35.65 -15.30 -21.07
C VAL A 1000 -36.10 -16.34 -20.04
N VAL A 1001 -35.92 -16.01 -18.76
CA VAL A 1001 -36.55 -16.68 -17.61
C VAL A 1001 -37.27 -15.63 -16.78
N VAL A 1002 -38.53 -15.90 -16.39
CA VAL A 1002 -39.32 -15.01 -15.54
C VAL A 1002 -39.75 -15.76 -14.29
N LEU A 1003 -39.22 -15.36 -13.14
CA LEU A 1003 -39.53 -15.90 -11.83
C LEU A 1003 -40.64 -15.07 -11.19
N SER A 1004 -41.81 -15.69 -11.03
CA SER A 1004 -43.00 -15.08 -10.39
C SER A 1004 -43.43 -15.80 -9.13
N GLN A 1005 -42.92 -17.01 -8.87
CA GLN A 1005 -43.27 -17.85 -7.71
C GLN A 1005 -42.07 -18.75 -7.35
N GLY A 1006 -41.77 -18.89 -6.05
CA GLY A 1006 -40.75 -19.81 -5.56
C GLY A 1006 -40.48 -19.67 -4.05
N PRO A 1007 -39.89 -20.68 -3.38
CA PRO A 1007 -39.64 -20.67 -1.93
C PRO A 1007 -38.61 -19.60 -1.49
N HIS A 1008 -37.84 -19.06 -2.43
CA HIS A 1008 -36.79 -18.08 -2.20
C HIS A 1008 -36.95 -16.86 -3.13
N LEU A 1009 -38.19 -16.48 -3.50
CA LEU A 1009 -38.41 -15.37 -4.44
C LEU A 1009 -37.78 -14.05 -3.96
N ALA A 1010 -37.95 -13.72 -2.66
CA ALA A 1010 -37.32 -12.56 -2.01
C ALA A 1010 -35.79 -12.66 -1.80
N LEU A 1011 -35.15 -13.78 -2.17
CA LEU A 1011 -33.69 -13.89 -2.28
C LEU A 1011 -33.23 -13.52 -3.70
N PHE A 1012 -34.03 -13.84 -4.71
CA PHE A 1012 -33.75 -13.58 -6.12
C PHE A 1012 -34.23 -12.21 -6.61
N SER A 1013 -34.93 -11.43 -5.79
CA SER A 1013 -35.13 -10.00 -6.01
C SER A 1013 -33.84 -9.18 -5.81
N HIS A 1014 -32.85 -9.68 -5.03
CA HIS A 1014 -31.57 -9.00 -4.89
C HIS A 1014 -30.71 -9.16 -6.15
N PRO A 1015 -30.22 -8.07 -6.78
CA PRO A 1015 -29.60 -8.14 -8.10
C PRO A 1015 -28.32 -8.97 -8.09
N GLY A 1016 -27.48 -8.87 -7.06
CA GLY A 1016 -26.24 -9.65 -6.94
C GLY A 1016 -26.45 -11.17 -6.87
N ILE A 1017 -27.60 -11.63 -6.35
CA ILE A 1017 -27.97 -13.05 -6.32
C ILE A 1017 -28.63 -13.49 -7.63
N LEU A 1018 -29.47 -12.62 -8.22
CA LEU A 1018 -30.09 -12.87 -9.52
C LEU A 1018 -29.04 -13.01 -10.63
N SER A 1019 -27.99 -12.17 -10.60
CA SER A 1019 -26.82 -12.28 -11.49
C SER A 1019 -26.09 -13.62 -11.35
N ARG A 1020 -25.91 -14.16 -10.12
CA ARG A 1020 -25.30 -15.49 -9.92
C ARG A 1020 -26.17 -16.62 -10.46
N LEU A 1021 -27.50 -16.54 -10.28
CA LEU A 1021 -28.43 -17.50 -10.87
C LEU A 1021 -28.39 -17.44 -12.41
N ALA A 1022 -28.36 -16.24 -13.00
CA ALA A 1022 -28.27 -16.04 -14.44
C ALA A 1022 -26.95 -16.61 -15.02
N MET A 1023 -25.81 -16.34 -14.36
CA MET A 1023 -24.52 -16.91 -14.74
C MET A 1023 -24.46 -18.43 -14.58
N TRP A 1024 -25.06 -19.00 -13.53
CA TRP A 1024 -25.16 -20.45 -13.38
C TRP A 1024 -26.00 -21.09 -14.50
N LEU A 1025 -27.10 -20.46 -14.92
CA LEU A 1025 -27.92 -20.92 -16.04
C LEU A 1025 -27.17 -20.86 -17.38
N VAL A 1026 -26.39 -19.80 -17.61
CA VAL A 1026 -25.47 -19.70 -18.77
C VAL A 1026 -24.52 -20.88 -18.80
N ASP A 1027 -23.85 -21.18 -17.69
CA ASP A 1027 -22.89 -22.28 -17.60
C ASP A 1027 -23.55 -23.64 -17.74
N ALA A 1028 -24.60 -23.93 -16.97
CA ALA A 1028 -25.29 -25.22 -16.99
C ALA A 1028 -25.77 -25.63 -18.40
N LEU A 1029 -26.15 -24.66 -19.23
CA LEU A 1029 -26.75 -24.91 -20.55
C LEU A 1029 -25.76 -24.83 -21.72
N ARG A 1030 -24.52 -24.39 -21.48
CA ARG A 1030 -23.44 -24.17 -22.46
C ARG A 1030 -23.23 -25.37 -23.40
N ASP A 1031 -22.99 -26.54 -22.85
CA ASP A 1031 -22.67 -27.77 -23.60
C ASP A 1031 -23.90 -28.51 -24.19
N ARG A 1032 -25.13 -28.02 -23.98
CA ARG A 1032 -26.34 -28.88 -24.04
C ARG A 1032 -27.52 -28.38 -24.88
N VAL A 1033 -27.46 -27.18 -25.45
CA VAL A 1033 -28.52 -26.69 -26.34
C VAL A 1033 -28.26 -27.11 -27.79
N PRO A 1034 -29.27 -27.60 -28.54
CA PRO A 1034 -29.10 -27.96 -29.95
C PRO A 1034 -28.52 -26.79 -30.77
N GLY A 1035 -27.28 -26.96 -31.23
CA GLY A 1035 -26.50 -25.92 -31.93
C GLY A 1035 -25.06 -25.77 -31.45
N THR A 1036 -24.73 -26.15 -30.21
CA THR A 1036 -23.35 -26.05 -29.68
C THR A 1036 -22.48 -27.29 -29.91
N THR A 1037 -23.03 -28.38 -30.44
CA THR A 1037 -22.23 -29.50 -30.98
C THR A 1037 -21.66 -29.13 -32.36
N LEU A 1038 -20.45 -29.63 -32.66
CA LEU A 1038 -19.68 -29.34 -33.89
C LEU A 1038 -20.27 -29.96 -35.19
N SER A 1039 -21.58 -29.87 -35.38
CA SER A 1039 -22.30 -30.38 -36.55
C SER A 1039 -22.35 -29.36 -37.71
N SER A 1040 -21.16 -28.97 -38.19
CA SER A 1040 -20.81 -28.55 -39.57
C SER A 1040 -21.60 -27.46 -40.34
N ARG A 1041 -22.85 -27.11 -40.00
CA ARG A 1041 -23.75 -26.42 -40.96
C ARG A 1041 -24.57 -25.20 -40.50
N THR A 1042 -24.58 -24.84 -39.21
CA THR A 1042 -24.98 -23.48 -38.78
C THR A 1042 -24.17 -23.02 -37.57
N LYS A 1043 -23.42 -21.91 -37.70
CA LYS A 1043 -22.83 -21.21 -36.56
C LYS A 1043 -23.91 -20.33 -35.90
N LYS A 1044 -24.71 -20.88 -34.99
CA LYS A 1044 -25.44 -20.06 -34.01
C LYS A 1044 -24.60 -19.99 -32.73
N GLY A 1045 -24.23 -18.78 -32.32
CA GLY A 1045 -23.44 -18.55 -31.10
C GLY A 1045 -24.22 -18.87 -29.82
N SER A 1046 -23.53 -18.81 -28.68
CA SER A 1046 -24.18 -18.86 -27.37
C SER A 1046 -25.11 -17.66 -27.24
N LEU A 1047 -26.41 -17.92 -27.02
CA LEU A 1047 -27.41 -16.85 -26.86
C LEU A 1047 -27.31 -16.26 -25.45
N PRO A 1048 -27.24 -14.92 -25.29
CA PRO A 1048 -27.30 -14.25 -23.99
C PRO A 1048 -28.58 -14.58 -23.21
N PHE A 1049 -28.55 -14.34 -21.90
CA PHE A 1049 -29.65 -14.60 -20.98
C PHE A 1049 -30.19 -13.31 -20.36
N VAL A 1050 -31.52 -13.21 -20.28
CA VAL A 1050 -32.25 -12.26 -19.45
C VAL A 1050 -32.98 -13.05 -18.38
N VAL A 1051 -32.83 -12.66 -17.11
CA VAL A 1051 -33.57 -13.26 -15.99
C VAL A 1051 -34.30 -12.14 -15.24
N ALA A 1052 -35.62 -12.29 -15.12
CA ALA A 1052 -36.47 -11.38 -14.36
C ALA A 1052 -37.00 -12.08 -13.10
N CYS A 1053 -37.05 -11.39 -11.97
CA CYS A 1053 -37.61 -11.90 -10.70
C CYS A 1053 -38.55 -10.88 -10.07
N LEU A 1054 -39.78 -11.31 -9.74
CA LEU A 1054 -40.79 -10.48 -9.10
C LEU A 1054 -40.40 -10.15 -7.66
N ASN A 1055 -40.39 -8.87 -7.30
CA ASN A 1055 -40.47 -8.41 -5.92
C ASN A 1055 -41.94 -8.21 -5.56
N GLU A 1056 -42.50 -9.12 -4.76
CA GLU A 1056 -43.91 -9.08 -4.33
C GLU A 1056 -44.25 -7.84 -3.48
N THR A 1057 -43.27 -7.21 -2.83
CA THR A 1057 -43.52 -6.00 -2.02
C THR A 1057 -43.67 -4.74 -2.87
N ALA A 1058 -42.78 -4.54 -3.85
CA ALA A 1058 -42.76 -3.37 -4.73
C ALA A 1058 -43.65 -3.51 -5.99
N GLN A 1059 -44.15 -4.72 -6.29
CA GLN A 1059 -44.85 -5.03 -7.56
C GLN A 1059 -44.01 -4.69 -8.81
N THR A 1060 -42.68 -4.83 -8.69
CA THR A 1060 -41.69 -4.66 -9.76
C THR A 1060 -40.97 -5.97 -10.03
N TYR A 1061 -40.39 -6.10 -11.23
CA TYR A 1061 -39.43 -7.15 -11.56
C TYR A 1061 -38.01 -6.58 -11.55
N MET A 1062 -37.13 -7.19 -10.77
CA MET A 1062 -35.68 -7.05 -10.95
C MET A 1062 -35.27 -7.83 -12.19
N VAL A 1063 -34.64 -7.19 -13.16
CA VAL A 1063 -34.25 -7.77 -14.46
C VAL A 1063 -32.74 -7.65 -14.63
N VAL A 1064 -32.08 -8.76 -14.98
CA VAL A 1064 -30.64 -8.84 -15.19
C VAL A 1064 -30.33 -9.43 -16.56
N GLY A 1065 -29.45 -8.79 -17.32
CA GLY A 1065 -28.95 -9.25 -18.62
C GLY A 1065 -27.50 -9.74 -18.55
N VAL A 1066 -27.24 -11.03 -18.80
CA VAL A 1066 -25.90 -11.62 -18.80
C VAL A 1066 -25.50 -12.19 -20.16
N MET A 1067 -24.26 -11.92 -20.58
CA MET A 1067 -23.73 -12.39 -21.86
C MET A 1067 -23.23 -13.83 -21.79
N ALA A 1068 -23.73 -14.68 -22.68
CA ALA A 1068 -23.27 -16.05 -22.79
C ALA A 1068 -21.98 -16.13 -23.62
N SER A 1069 -20.91 -16.62 -22.98
CA SER A 1069 -19.67 -16.96 -23.67
C SER A 1069 -19.73 -18.36 -24.31
N LEU A 1070 -18.81 -18.64 -25.25
CA LEU A 1070 -18.64 -19.97 -25.83
C LEU A 1070 -17.72 -20.80 -24.94
N ASP A 1071 -16.46 -20.40 -24.83
CA ASP A 1071 -15.47 -21.10 -24.01
C ASP A 1071 -15.59 -20.71 -22.53
N PHE A 1072 -15.31 -21.69 -21.66
CA PHE A 1072 -15.17 -21.40 -20.24
C PHE A 1072 -13.97 -20.45 -20.07
N HIS A 1073 -14.09 -19.46 -19.19
CA HIS A 1073 -13.12 -18.36 -18.95
C HIS A 1073 -12.93 -17.25 -20.02
N GLN A 1074 -13.63 -17.27 -21.15
CA GLN A 1074 -13.72 -16.08 -22.02
C GLN A 1074 -14.87 -15.20 -21.53
N VAL A 1075 -14.64 -13.87 -21.46
CA VAL A 1075 -15.67 -12.86 -21.15
C VAL A 1075 -16.02 -12.11 -22.42
N ARG A 1076 -17.29 -11.69 -22.56
CA ARG A 1076 -17.75 -10.79 -23.62
C ARG A 1076 -18.23 -9.48 -23.00
N LYS A 1077 -18.06 -8.37 -23.74
CA LYS A 1077 -18.63 -7.07 -23.36
C LYS A 1077 -20.15 -7.21 -23.18
N ASN A 1078 -20.72 -6.58 -22.14
CA ASN A 1078 -22.15 -6.67 -21.86
C ASN A 1078 -22.93 -5.65 -22.71
N GLU A 1079 -23.55 -6.15 -23.76
CA GLU A 1079 -24.37 -5.39 -24.70
C GLU A 1079 -25.76 -5.05 -24.13
N PHE A 1080 -26.15 -5.61 -22.96
CA PHE A 1080 -27.50 -5.45 -22.42
C PHE A 1080 -27.82 -4.07 -21.85
N GLY A 1081 -26.86 -3.33 -21.27
CA GLY A 1081 -27.17 -2.02 -20.69
C GLY A 1081 -27.74 -1.04 -21.72
N LEU A 1082 -27.14 -1.01 -22.90
CA LEU A 1082 -27.61 -0.24 -24.06
C LEU A 1082 -28.94 -0.79 -24.60
N ALA A 1083 -29.04 -2.11 -24.75
CA ALA A 1083 -30.26 -2.74 -25.25
C ALA A 1083 -31.47 -2.59 -24.31
N PHE A 1084 -31.24 -2.41 -23.00
CA PHE A 1084 -32.26 -2.12 -22.01
C PHE A 1084 -32.70 -0.65 -22.04
N LEU A 1085 -31.78 0.30 -22.29
CA LEU A 1085 -32.11 1.71 -22.50
C LEU A 1085 -32.93 1.91 -23.79
N ASP A 1086 -32.46 1.36 -24.91
CA ASP A 1086 -33.17 1.39 -26.19
C ASP A 1086 -34.57 0.73 -26.10
N ALA A 1087 -34.67 -0.45 -25.46
CA ALA A 1087 -35.96 -1.10 -25.26
C ALA A 1087 -36.90 -0.27 -24.37
N LYS A 1088 -36.37 0.36 -23.30
CA LYS A 1088 -37.13 1.26 -22.40
C LYS A 1088 -37.68 2.47 -23.16
N GLU A 1089 -36.85 3.16 -23.96
CA GLU A 1089 -37.27 4.33 -24.73
C GLU A 1089 -38.35 3.98 -25.76
N ARG A 1090 -38.17 2.87 -26.50
CA ARG A 1090 -39.13 2.41 -27.51
C ARG A 1090 -40.48 1.98 -26.93
N CYS A 1091 -40.53 1.39 -25.74
CA CYS A 1091 -41.79 0.96 -25.11
C CYS A 1091 -42.33 1.92 -24.03
N ASN A 1092 -41.58 2.97 -23.67
CA ASN A 1092 -41.86 3.92 -22.59
C ASN A 1092 -42.24 3.25 -21.25
N ALA A 1093 -41.53 2.16 -20.90
CA ALA A 1093 -41.78 1.42 -19.66
C ALA A 1093 -41.38 2.21 -18.41
N ARG A 1094 -42.12 2.03 -17.32
CA ARG A 1094 -41.79 2.54 -15.98
C ARG A 1094 -40.65 1.70 -15.40
N THR A 1095 -39.44 2.28 -15.36
CA THR A 1095 -38.24 1.59 -14.86
C THR A 1095 -37.43 2.43 -13.87
N ARG A 1096 -36.77 1.77 -12.91
CA ARG A 1096 -35.85 2.37 -11.92
C ARG A 1096 -34.44 1.77 -12.14
N HIS A 1097 -33.45 2.63 -12.36
CA HIS A 1097 -32.04 2.23 -12.53
C HIS A 1097 -31.29 2.41 -11.20
N GLY A 1098 -31.58 1.56 -10.21
CA GLY A 1098 -31.07 1.70 -8.84
C GLY A 1098 -29.62 1.23 -8.62
N SER A 1099 -28.89 0.83 -9.67
CA SER A 1099 -27.56 0.21 -9.62
C SER A 1099 -26.59 0.89 -10.58
N PHE A 1100 -25.30 0.90 -10.25
CA PHE A 1100 -24.23 1.30 -11.18
C PHE A 1100 -23.98 0.27 -12.31
N ASP A 1101 -24.43 -0.98 -12.13
CA ASP A 1101 -24.39 -1.99 -13.21
C ASP A 1101 -25.57 -1.75 -14.17
N THR A 1102 -25.27 -1.18 -15.34
CA THR A 1102 -26.26 -0.85 -16.38
C THR A 1102 -27.00 -2.07 -16.93
N SER A 1103 -26.50 -3.30 -16.69
CA SER A 1103 -27.18 -4.55 -17.07
C SER A 1103 -28.20 -5.05 -16.03
N VAL A 1104 -28.47 -4.25 -15.00
CA VAL A 1104 -29.49 -4.44 -13.97
C VAL A 1104 -30.57 -3.36 -14.11
N LEU A 1105 -31.85 -3.76 -14.05
CA LEU A 1105 -32.98 -2.85 -14.25
C LEU A 1105 -34.21 -3.30 -13.44
N GLU A 1106 -34.86 -2.40 -12.71
CA GLU A 1106 -36.19 -2.65 -12.15
C GLU A 1106 -37.26 -2.17 -13.12
N ILE A 1107 -38.29 -2.98 -13.38
CA ILE A 1107 -39.41 -2.69 -14.31
C ILE A 1107 -40.74 -2.92 -13.59
N ASN A 1108 -41.73 -2.07 -13.81
CA ASN A 1108 -43.09 -2.32 -13.30
C ASN A 1108 -43.69 -3.62 -13.86
N GLN A 1109 -44.47 -4.34 -13.05
CA GLN A 1109 -45.09 -5.62 -13.40
C GLN A 1109 -45.94 -5.60 -14.69
N ASP A 1110 -46.67 -4.52 -14.99
CA ASP A 1110 -47.50 -4.47 -16.21
C ASP A 1110 -46.62 -4.35 -17.47
N ASP A 1111 -45.50 -3.63 -17.36
CA ASP A 1111 -44.72 -3.16 -18.51
C ASP A 1111 -43.71 -4.22 -18.98
N LEU A 1112 -43.32 -5.15 -18.10
CA LEU A 1112 -42.31 -6.21 -18.36
C LEU A 1112 -42.59 -6.97 -19.66
N LYS A 1113 -43.85 -7.32 -19.95
CA LYS A 1113 -44.19 -8.11 -21.14
C LYS A 1113 -43.84 -7.34 -22.41
N THR A 1114 -44.27 -6.08 -22.49
CA THR A 1114 -44.01 -5.19 -23.62
C THR A 1114 -42.52 -4.96 -23.79
N PHE A 1115 -41.80 -4.67 -22.70
CA PHE A 1115 -40.35 -4.49 -22.70
C PHE A 1115 -39.60 -5.71 -23.26
N LEU A 1116 -39.95 -6.93 -22.83
CA LEU A 1116 -39.34 -8.17 -23.33
C LEU A 1116 -39.66 -8.46 -24.80
N GLU A 1117 -40.83 -8.03 -25.29
CA GLU A 1117 -41.19 -8.12 -26.70
C GLU A 1117 -40.38 -7.12 -27.54
N THR A 1118 -40.30 -5.84 -27.13
CA THR A 1118 -39.46 -4.80 -27.78
C THR A 1118 -37.97 -5.13 -27.78
N LEU A 1119 -37.44 -5.71 -26.69
CA LEU A 1119 -36.04 -6.17 -26.58
C LEU A 1119 -35.68 -7.30 -27.57
N CYS A 1120 -36.68 -7.92 -28.22
CA CYS A 1120 -36.44 -8.88 -29.30
C CYS A 1120 -36.28 -8.24 -30.68
N GLU A 1121 -36.71 -6.99 -30.85
CA GLU A 1121 -36.79 -6.26 -32.12
C GLU A 1121 -35.59 -5.34 -32.35
N SER A 1122 -34.92 -4.90 -31.27
CA SER A 1122 -33.86 -3.87 -31.31
C SER A 1122 -32.55 -4.23 -32.02
N ARG A 1123 -32.39 -5.46 -32.54
CA ARG A 1123 -31.18 -5.94 -33.26
C ARG A 1123 -31.37 -6.19 -34.76
N ASP A 1124 -32.49 -5.76 -35.34
CA ASP A 1124 -32.73 -5.83 -36.79
C ASP A 1124 -32.32 -4.52 -37.52
N ALA A 1125 -31.49 -3.68 -36.90
CA ALA A 1125 -30.86 -2.47 -37.44
C ALA A 1125 -29.33 -2.64 -37.52
#